data_AF-A0A1H1SAU6-F1
#
_entry.id   AF-A0A1H1SAU6-F1
#
_cell.length_a   1.000
_cell.length_b   1.000
_cell.length_c   1.000
_cell.angle_alpha   90.00
_cell.angle_beta   90.00
_cell.angle_gamma   90.00
#
_symmetry.space_group_name_H-M   'P 1'
#
loop_
_entity.id
_entity.type
_entity.pdbx_description
1 polymer ?
#
loop_
_entity_poly.entity_id
_entity_poly.type
_entity_poly.pdbx_seq_one_letter_code
_entity_poly.pdbx_strand_id
1 'polypeptide(L)'
;MPTRIELPRPPVDPEPAPFPLLASLAPVLGAGAMWLLLQTPTVLVFALLGPVIAVASMGDGRRNRRRRRRREAARWRAEVADAGRRLDVALDARRDELRDAHPGPRAVAARPPHDPLRWRREADAPVPVVLGTGALPSGIVVEGTVPATDPAVRRVGAADDAARLRAAAAAVDGPVVVDAREGIGVVGPPLVAHAIARAAVVQAADAVAPDAVEAIAPDDAAWDWLTGLPHPLHREPGRAVRLVGDGVDVTVAVAEHAAQLPRECRIVVHAALDAARVGERSFVPAAIAEREAVSAVETLAAAAAHAGIRGEGALPQHVDLAKLPRAAGGLAATFLAGDRPIELDLVRDGPHAVVGGTTGSGKSELLIAWVAAIAAGRSTAEVSFLLVDFKGGASFAPLEGLAHVVGVMTDLDEAGARRAIESLRAELRRRERALAEQGARSIEEADGLPRLVIVVDEFAAMLAELPDLHRLFVDLAARGRSLGVHLVLCTQRPAEAVRDALLANCGIRISLRVTDEHDAVAVTGSASAAAIPLAARGRCVVRVAGGATRTAQAALASPEHLAALVAAAADQPRMPRPWREPLPERLPLAAVEASGDAVRLGVVDRPAEQLVAPVVWRPALDGPLLAVGGAASGRTGVADLVAAQLGTPVVDREDALWDALAEPGAIVVDDLDLQLARLADDQQAAVVQALARRMREGAPVALTARRVSTAMGQLAPLAELRILLRIASRQEHVVAGGAGQLHDGALPPGAGWLHDERIQVALADAPAPRRQPRSAPLPSGPAAVVLGHGATLPPPLAGTPWVRPGGGEGTLVVGTVAEWESAWGELDRLRAERPVLVLGVDERQLRQVLRHAPLPPPMRSAPAWLLAEGRFERLRYSRSDASGAA
;
A
#
# COMPACT_ATOMS: atom_id res chain seq x y z
N MET A 1 -55.98 32.16 8.65
CA MET A 1 -56.62 33.17 9.54
C MET A 1 -57.02 32.48 10.83
N PRO A 2 -56.86 33.09 12.01
CA PRO A 2 -57.22 32.43 13.27
C PRO A 2 -58.71 32.10 13.31
N THR A 3 -59.06 30.89 13.75
CA THR A 3 -60.45 30.45 13.91
C THR A 3 -61.11 31.26 15.02
N ARG A 4 -62.26 31.87 14.73
CA ARG A 4 -62.96 32.77 15.65
C ARG A 4 -64.30 32.17 16.06
N ILE A 5 -64.56 32.14 17.36
CA ILE A 5 -65.85 31.71 17.94
C ILE A 5 -66.53 32.92 18.57
N GLU A 6 -67.65 33.36 18.00
CA GLU A 6 -68.42 34.47 18.55
C GLU A 6 -69.21 34.04 19.79
N LEU A 7 -69.10 34.83 20.87
CA LEU A 7 -69.96 34.69 22.03
C LEU A 7 -71.40 35.10 21.70
N PRO A 8 -72.39 34.39 22.27
CA PRO A 8 -73.77 34.76 22.10
C PRO A 8 -74.09 36.13 22.68
N ARG A 9 -75.18 36.73 22.19
CA ARG A 9 -75.61 38.05 22.65
C ARG A 9 -76.03 37.99 24.11
N PRO A 10 -75.54 38.91 24.98
CA PRO A 10 -75.86 38.88 26.40
C PRO A 10 -77.38 38.99 26.60
N PRO A 11 -77.94 38.27 27.59
CA PRO A 11 -79.36 38.34 27.87
C PRO A 11 -79.72 39.76 28.32
N VAL A 12 -80.72 40.36 27.66
CA VAL A 12 -81.24 41.68 28.02
C VAL A 12 -82.50 41.52 28.85
N ASP A 13 -82.64 42.34 29.88
CA ASP A 13 -83.83 42.32 30.69
C ASP A 13 -85.00 43.01 29.95
N PRO A 14 -86.22 42.42 29.94
CA PRO A 14 -87.33 43.08 29.30
C PRO A 14 -87.65 44.39 30.03
N GLU A 15 -87.79 45.47 29.26
CA GLU A 15 -88.27 46.76 29.76
C GLU A 15 -89.63 46.58 30.44
N PRO A 16 -89.89 47.31 31.54
CA PRO A 16 -91.20 47.32 32.16
C PRO A 16 -92.22 47.84 31.14
N ALA A 17 -93.29 47.08 30.91
CA ALA A 17 -94.39 47.54 30.06
C ALA A 17 -94.94 48.85 30.64
N PRO A 18 -95.12 49.91 29.84
CA PRO A 18 -95.68 51.16 30.31
C PRO A 18 -97.08 50.89 30.87
N PHE A 19 -97.41 51.54 31.99
CA PHE A 19 -98.74 51.44 32.56
C PHE A 19 -99.76 51.96 31.53
N PRO A 20 -100.80 51.19 31.16
CA PRO A 20 -101.71 51.59 30.09
C PRO A 20 -102.70 52.64 30.61
N LEU A 21 -102.22 53.89 30.72
CA LEU A 21 -103.00 55.04 31.20
C LEU A 21 -104.24 55.25 30.32
N LEU A 22 -104.08 55.20 28.99
CA LEU A 22 -105.18 55.43 28.05
C LEU A 22 -106.25 54.32 28.13
N ALA A 23 -105.84 53.06 28.24
CA ALA A 23 -106.78 51.94 28.31
C ALA A 23 -107.47 51.83 29.68
N SER A 24 -106.82 52.28 30.76
CA SER A 24 -107.43 52.33 32.09
C SER A 24 -108.34 53.56 32.28
N LEU A 25 -108.10 54.67 31.59
CA LEU A 25 -108.94 55.86 31.60
C LEU A 25 -110.16 55.77 30.68
N ALA A 26 -110.08 55.04 29.55
CA ALA A 26 -111.17 54.98 28.57
C ALA A 26 -112.53 54.49 29.15
N PRO A 27 -112.61 53.44 30.00
CA PRO A 27 -113.88 53.04 30.63
C PRO A 27 -114.38 54.06 31.66
N VAL A 28 -113.47 54.76 32.35
CA VAL A 28 -113.82 55.80 33.33
C VAL A 28 -114.40 57.02 32.62
N LEU A 29 -113.74 57.49 31.57
CA LEU A 29 -114.21 58.60 30.73
C LEU A 29 -115.49 58.24 29.97
N GLY A 30 -115.56 57.03 29.41
CA GLY A 30 -116.74 56.52 28.70
C GLY A 30 -117.96 56.37 29.62
N ALA A 31 -117.79 55.81 30.81
CA ALA A 31 -118.85 55.74 31.82
C ALA A 31 -119.29 57.14 32.29
N GLY A 32 -118.37 58.10 32.41
CA GLY A 32 -118.69 59.49 32.74
C GLY A 32 -119.52 60.18 31.65
N ALA A 33 -119.10 60.08 30.39
CA ALA A 33 -119.85 60.63 29.25
C ALA A 33 -121.23 59.97 29.09
N MET A 34 -121.32 58.67 29.30
CA MET A 34 -122.57 57.90 29.22
C MET A 34 -123.51 58.20 30.41
N TRP A 35 -122.98 58.43 31.60
CA TRP A 35 -123.77 58.87 32.77
C TRP A 35 -124.38 60.26 32.55
N LEU A 36 -123.62 61.19 31.97
CA LEU A 36 -124.12 62.52 31.57
C LEU A 36 -125.31 62.43 30.61
N LEU A 37 -125.33 61.43 29.71
CA LEU A 37 -126.39 61.22 28.73
C LEU A 37 -127.62 60.47 29.27
N LEU A 38 -127.43 59.33 29.96
CA LEU A 38 -128.53 58.47 30.40
C LEU A 38 -129.04 58.78 31.82
N GLN A 39 -128.30 59.55 32.62
CA GLN A 39 -128.63 59.92 34.02
C GLN A 39 -128.93 58.73 34.95
N THR A 40 -128.55 57.51 34.57
CA THR A 40 -128.73 56.29 35.37
C THR A 40 -127.46 55.93 36.14
N PRO A 41 -127.50 55.73 37.47
CA PRO A 41 -126.32 55.44 38.28
C PRO A 41 -125.67 54.08 37.96
N THR A 42 -126.41 53.15 37.35
CA THR A 42 -125.93 51.83 36.91
C THR A 42 -124.77 51.90 35.92
N VAL A 43 -124.67 52.98 35.13
CA VAL A 43 -123.62 53.18 34.12
C VAL A 43 -122.23 53.38 34.77
N LEU A 44 -122.18 53.90 36.01
CA LEU A 44 -120.93 54.12 36.74
C LEU A 44 -120.21 52.81 37.13
N VAL A 45 -120.93 51.68 37.15
CA VAL A 45 -120.31 50.35 37.38
C VAL A 45 -119.27 50.03 36.30
N PHE A 46 -119.45 50.52 35.07
CA PHE A 46 -118.46 50.34 34.00
C PHE A 46 -117.14 51.10 34.25
N ALA A 47 -117.12 52.11 35.12
CA ALA A 47 -115.87 52.79 35.52
C ALA A 47 -114.95 51.86 36.34
N LEU A 48 -115.51 50.88 37.07
CA LEU A 48 -114.73 49.85 37.80
C LEU A 48 -113.96 48.91 36.86
N LEU A 49 -114.34 48.86 35.58
CA LEU A 49 -113.63 48.07 34.58
C LEU A 49 -112.20 48.60 34.35
N GLY A 50 -111.98 49.91 34.50
CA GLY A 50 -110.66 50.54 34.33
C GLY A 50 -109.59 50.02 35.30
N PRO A 51 -109.82 50.08 36.64
CA PRO A 51 -108.92 49.49 37.63
C PRO A 51 -108.71 47.98 37.46
N VAL A 52 -109.75 47.23 37.10
CA VAL A 52 -109.65 45.78 36.85
C VAL A 52 -108.73 45.49 35.66
N ILE A 53 -108.89 46.23 34.55
CA ILE A 53 -108.01 46.13 33.37
C ILE A 53 -106.57 46.52 33.72
N ALA A 54 -106.36 47.55 34.56
CA ALA A 54 -105.03 47.97 35.00
C ALA A 54 -104.32 46.89 35.85
N VAL A 55 -105.02 46.28 36.81
CA VAL A 55 -104.49 45.19 37.65
C VAL A 55 -104.25 43.92 36.81
N ALA A 56 -105.17 43.58 35.92
CA ALA A 56 -105.02 42.47 34.97
C ALA A 56 -103.81 42.69 34.06
N SER A 57 -103.63 43.90 33.51
CA SER A 57 -102.49 44.27 32.66
C SER A 57 -101.16 44.27 33.42
N MET A 58 -101.13 44.67 34.70
CA MET A 58 -99.92 44.53 35.53
C MET A 58 -99.59 43.07 35.85
N GLY A 59 -100.61 42.25 36.14
CA GLY A 59 -100.48 40.82 36.36
C GLY A 59 -99.95 40.09 35.12
N ASP A 60 -100.54 40.38 33.95
CA ASP A 60 -100.08 39.89 32.65
C ASP A 60 -98.68 40.42 32.33
N GLY A 61 -98.37 41.68 32.64
CA GLY A 61 -97.04 42.26 32.49
C GLY A 61 -95.99 41.51 33.31
N ARG A 62 -96.26 41.21 34.59
CA ARG A 62 -95.36 40.44 35.47
C ARG A 62 -95.19 39.00 34.98
N ARG A 63 -96.29 38.34 34.60
CA ARG A 63 -96.28 36.96 34.08
C ARG A 63 -95.53 36.86 32.76
N ASN A 64 -95.78 37.78 31.83
CA ASN A 64 -95.14 37.83 30.52
C ASN A 64 -93.65 38.22 30.64
N ARG A 65 -93.27 39.10 31.57
CA ARG A 65 -91.87 39.41 31.89
C ARG A 65 -91.12 38.21 32.46
N ARG A 66 -91.72 37.46 33.40
CA ARG A 66 -91.14 36.21 33.92
C ARG A 66 -90.99 35.16 32.82
N ARG A 67 -91.99 35.03 31.94
CA ARG A 67 -91.95 34.11 30.77
C ARG A 67 -90.88 34.52 29.76
N ARG A 68 -90.79 35.81 29.40
CA ARG A 68 -89.74 36.36 28.53
C ARG A 68 -88.35 36.16 29.13
N ARG A 69 -88.15 36.47 30.42
CA ARG A 69 -86.88 36.20 31.13
C ARG A 69 -86.49 34.72 31.10
N ARG A 70 -87.43 33.80 31.35
CA ARG A 70 -87.17 32.35 31.26
C ARG A 70 -86.79 31.91 29.85
N ARG A 71 -87.44 32.47 28.83
CA ARG A 71 -87.10 32.23 27.41
C ARG A 71 -85.70 32.75 27.08
N GLU A 72 -85.34 33.95 27.53
CA GLU A 72 -84.00 34.51 27.31
C GLU A 72 -82.89 33.73 28.03
N ALA A 73 -83.14 33.28 29.26
CA ALA A 73 -82.19 32.42 29.96
C ALA A 73 -82.08 31.02 29.33
N ALA A 74 -83.14 30.52 28.68
CA ALA A 74 -83.09 29.26 27.92
C ALA A 74 -82.37 29.43 26.58
N ARG A 75 -82.61 30.54 25.87
CA ARG A 75 -81.87 30.94 24.65
C ARG A 75 -80.38 31.03 24.94
N TRP A 76 -79.98 31.80 25.96
CA TRP A 76 -78.58 31.95 26.35
C TRP A 76 -77.91 30.60 26.59
N ARG A 77 -78.54 29.73 27.40
CA ARG A 77 -77.99 28.38 27.68
C ARG A 77 -77.84 27.55 26.41
N ALA A 78 -78.81 27.60 25.51
CA ALA A 78 -78.76 26.88 24.24
C ALA A 78 -77.65 27.42 23.31
N GLU A 79 -77.51 28.74 23.20
CA GLU A 79 -76.49 29.38 22.37
C GLU A 79 -75.07 29.25 22.96
N VAL A 80 -74.91 29.27 24.28
CA VAL A 80 -73.63 28.97 24.94
C VAL A 80 -73.23 27.51 24.74
N ALA A 81 -74.18 26.58 24.88
CA ALA A 81 -73.92 25.17 24.60
C ALA A 81 -73.56 24.95 23.12
N ASP A 82 -74.16 25.72 22.21
CA ASP A 82 -73.81 25.70 20.79
C ASP A 82 -72.41 26.27 20.51
N ALA A 83 -72.08 27.42 21.12
CA ALA A 83 -70.73 27.98 21.06
C ALA A 83 -69.68 27.02 21.62
N GLY A 84 -70.01 26.30 22.71
CA GLY A 84 -69.18 25.23 23.27
C GLY A 84 -68.94 24.08 22.28
N ARG A 85 -70.01 23.53 21.67
CA ARG A 85 -69.87 22.48 20.65
C ARG A 85 -69.02 22.93 19.45
N ARG A 86 -69.22 24.17 18.97
CA ARG A 86 -68.43 24.74 17.87
C ARG A 86 -66.96 24.91 18.26
N LEU A 87 -66.69 25.27 19.52
CA LEU A 87 -65.34 25.32 20.07
C LEU A 87 -64.72 23.92 20.15
N ASP A 88 -65.43 22.92 20.64
CA ASP A 88 -64.95 21.53 20.73
C ASP A 88 -64.57 20.99 19.34
N VAL A 89 -65.44 21.16 18.35
CA VAL A 89 -65.16 20.78 16.95
C VAL A 89 -63.93 21.50 16.40
N ALA A 90 -63.77 22.79 16.71
CA ALA A 90 -62.60 23.56 16.27
C ALA A 90 -61.31 23.10 16.97
N LEU A 91 -61.37 22.74 18.26
CA LEU A 91 -60.24 22.20 19.01
C LEU A 91 -59.86 20.80 18.53
N ASP A 92 -60.83 19.95 18.22
CA ASP A 92 -60.61 18.62 17.64
C ASP A 92 -59.97 18.73 16.25
N ALA A 93 -60.54 19.56 15.37
CA ALA A 93 -59.96 19.83 14.06
C ALA A 93 -58.53 20.38 14.16
N ARG A 94 -58.28 21.28 15.13
CA ARG A 94 -56.93 21.82 15.37
C ARG A 94 -55.96 20.75 15.90
N ARG A 95 -56.44 19.85 16.77
CA ARG A 95 -55.64 18.74 17.28
C ARG A 95 -55.23 17.79 16.15
N ASP A 96 -56.16 17.47 15.26
CA ASP A 96 -55.91 16.60 14.12
C ASP A 96 -54.98 17.27 13.11
N GLU A 97 -55.19 18.55 12.80
CA GLU A 97 -54.27 19.34 11.95
C GLU A 97 -52.84 19.33 12.49
N LEU A 98 -52.65 19.51 13.80
CA LEU A 98 -51.33 19.48 14.43
C LEU A 98 -50.69 18.09 14.38
N ARG A 99 -51.47 17.01 14.55
CA ARG A 99 -50.99 15.63 14.47
C ARG A 99 -50.61 15.24 13.04
N ASP A 100 -51.37 15.69 12.06
CA ASP A 100 -51.08 15.43 10.64
C ASP A 100 -49.84 16.22 10.18
N ALA A 101 -49.67 17.45 10.64
CA ALA A 101 -48.49 18.26 10.35
C ALA A 101 -47.21 17.71 10.99
N HIS A 102 -47.32 17.10 12.18
CA HIS A 102 -46.20 16.56 12.95
C HIS A 102 -46.52 15.15 13.45
N PRO A 103 -46.41 14.14 12.57
CA PRO A 103 -46.72 12.76 12.94
C PRO A 103 -45.75 12.25 14.00
N GLY A 104 -46.28 11.61 15.04
CA GLY A 104 -45.47 11.00 16.09
C GLY A 104 -44.76 9.70 15.63
N PRO A 105 -43.96 9.08 16.50
CA PRO A 105 -43.09 7.94 16.15
C PRO A 105 -43.86 6.73 15.60
N ARG A 106 -45.07 6.44 16.11
CA ARG A 106 -45.91 5.33 15.61
C ARG A 106 -46.51 5.64 14.23
N ALA A 107 -46.89 6.89 13.98
CA ALA A 107 -47.43 7.30 12.69
C ALA A 107 -46.31 7.28 11.63
N VAL A 108 -45.11 7.72 12.00
CA VAL A 108 -43.89 7.59 11.19
C VAL A 108 -43.58 6.12 10.88
N ALA A 109 -43.61 5.25 11.89
CA ALA A 109 -43.38 3.82 11.71
C ALA A 109 -44.43 3.14 10.81
N ALA A 110 -45.68 3.59 10.86
CA ALA A 110 -46.79 3.05 10.05
C ALA A 110 -46.88 3.64 8.64
N ARG A 111 -46.04 4.63 8.29
CA ARG A 111 -46.04 5.27 6.97
C ARG A 111 -45.66 4.26 5.88
N PRO A 112 -46.44 4.16 4.78
CA PRO A 112 -46.22 3.15 3.77
C PRO A 112 -44.83 3.27 3.12
N PRO A 113 -44.20 2.14 2.72
CA PRO A 113 -42.87 2.17 2.09
C PRO A 113 -42.77 3.04 0.82
N HIS A 114 -43.88 3.19 0.09
CA HIS A 114 -43.97 3.92 -1.17
C HIS A 114 -44.43 5.38 -1.01
N ASP A 115 -44.39 5.94 0.20
CA ASP A 115 -44.78 7.33 0.43
C ASP A 115 -43.90 8.28 -0.40
N PRO A 116 -44.48 9.06 -1.34
CA PRO A 116 -43.72 9.92 -2.24
C PRO A 116 -43.06 11.10 -1.53
N LEU A 117 -43.47 11.46 -0.31
CA LEU A 117 -42.93 12.59 0.46
C LEU A 117 -41.79 12.19 1.40
N ARG A 118 -41.55 10.89 1.59
CA ARG A 118 -40.44 10.39 2.41
C ARG A 118 -39.10 10.86 1.83
N TRP A 119 -38.23 11.34 2.72
CA TRP A 119 -36.88 11.89 2.39
C TRP A 119 -36.83 13.08 1.42
N ARG A 120 -37.96 13.75 1.15
CA ARG A 120 -37.97 15.03 0.40
C ARG A 120 -37.69 16.21 1.34
N ARG A 121 -36.48 16.27 1.89
CA ARG A 121 -36.03 17.34 2.79
C ARG A 121 -35.00 18.24 2.08
N GLU A 122 -35.10 19.56 2.28
CA GLU A 122 -34.07 20.52 1.88
C GLU A 122 -32.88 20.48 2.87
N ALA A 123 -31.65 20.70 2.41
CA ALA A 123 -30.44 20.51 3.22
C ALA A 123 -30.47 21.27 4.57
N ASP A 124 -30.95 22.52 4.57
CA ASP A 124 -30.98 23.37 5.77
C ASP A 124 -32.27 23.25 6.62
N ALA A 125 -33.24 22.45 6.17
CA ALA A 125 -34.52 22.31 6.87
C ALA A 125 -34.34 21.65 8.26
N PRO A 126 -35.19 21.94 9.26
CA PRO A 126 -35.13 21.26 10.56
C PRO A 126 -35.36 19.75 10.45
N VAL A 127 -34.90 18.99 11.45
CA VAL A 127 -35.22 17.56 11.61
C VAL A 127 -36.25 17.43 12.74
N PRO A 128 -37.56 17.53 12.43
CA PRO A 128 -38.59 17.58 13.46
C PRO A 128 -38.75 16.23 14.15
N VAL A 129 -38.70 16.24 15.49
CA VAL A 129 -38.99 15.08 16.34
C VAL A 129 -40.09 15.44 17.32
N VAL A 130 -41.14 14.62 17.38
CA VAL A 130 -42.21 14.73 18.37
C VAL A 130 -41.78 14.01 19.64
N LEU A 131 -41.59 14.77 20.72
CA LEU A 131 -41.22 14.22 22.04
C LEU A 131 -42.41 13.65 22.81
N GLY A 132 -43.63 14.08 22.49
CA GLY A 132 -44.83 13.71 23.24
C GLY A 132 -46.04 14.60 22.92
N THR A 133 -47.10 14.45 23.71
CA THR A 133 -48.32 15.27 23.61
C THR A 133 -48.46 16.13 24.86
N GLY A 134 -48.62 17.44 24.69
CA GLY A 134 -48.80 18.39 25.79
C GLY A 134 -49.63 19.61 25.40
N ALA A 135 -49.94 20.45 26.36
CA ALA A 135 -50.77 21.63 26.14
C ALA A 135 -50.01 22.69 25.32
N LEU A 136 -50.57 23.05 24.16
CA LEU A 136 -50.08 24.09 23.26
C LEU A 136 -51.14 25.19 23.13
N PRO A 137 -50.74 26.45 22.82
CA PRO A 137 -51.71 27.49 22.48
C PRO A 137 -52.59 27.06 21.29
N SER A 138 -53.92 27.10 21.45
CA SER A 138 -54.82 26.60 20.39
C SER A 138 -54.83 27.52 19.15
N GLY A 139 -54.58 28.82 19.34
CA GLY A 139 -54.76 29.86 18.31
C GLY A 139 -56.22 30.24 18.03
N ILE A 140 -57.19 29.64 18.73
CA ILE A 140 -58.62 29.92 18.60
C ILE A 140 -58.98 31.12 19.48
N VAL A 141 -59.65 32.11 18.90
CA VAL A 141 -60.05 33.33 19.60
C VAL A 141 -61.56 33.33 19.83
N VAL A 142 -61.96 33.49 21.09
CA VAL A 142 -63.38 33.65 21.47
C VAL A 142 -63.71 35.14 21.57
N GLU A 143 -64.45 35.65 20.58
CA GLU A 143 -64.77 37.07 20.41
C GLU A 143 -66.10 37.46 21.05
N GLY A 144 -66.23 38.73 21.45
CA GLY A 144 -67.44 39.27 22.05
C GLY A 144 -67.24 39.72 23.50
N THR A 145 -68.04 40.70 23.93
CA THR A 145 -67.98 41.29 25.27
C THR A 145 -69.24 40.95 26.05
N VAL A 146 -69.05 40.51 27.30
CA VAL A 146 -70.13 40.20 28.23
C VAL A 146 -69.93 41.09 29.46
N PRO A 147 -70.70 42.19 29.60
CA PRO A 147 -70.52 43.14 30.71
C PRO A 147 -70.91 42.49 32.04
N ALA A 148 -69.92 42.11 32.85
CA ALA A 148 -70.14 41.45 34.15
C ALA A 148 -70.94 42.31 35.15
N THR A 149 -71.05 43.62 34.93
CA THR A 149 -71.83 44.54 35.76
C THR A 149 -73.32 44.55 35.44
N ASP A 150 -73.76 44.02 34.30
CA ASP A 150 -75.18 44.00 33.92
C ASP A 150 -75.98 43.03 34.83
N PRO A 151 -77.05 43.48 35.51
CA PRO A 151 -77.88 42.63 36.36
C PRO A 151 -78.53 41.45 35.62
N ALA A 152 -78.78 41.54 34.31
CA ALA A 152 -79.33 40.45 33.50
C ALA A 152 -78.28 39.38 33.20
N VAL A 153 -77.04 39.79 32.94
CA VAL A 153 -75.86 38.92 32.73
C VAL A 153 -75.52 38.14 34.01
N ARG A 154 -75.42 38.82 35.16
CA ARG A 154 -75.08 38.18 36.45
C ARG A 154 -76.07 37.09 36.86
N ARG A 155 -77.37 37.30 36.61
CA ARG A 155 -78.43 36.35 36.97
C ARG A 155 -78.32 34.99 36.26
N VAL A 156 -77.73 34.96 35.07
CA VAL A 156 -77.65 33.74 34.25
C VAL A 156 -76.23 33.15 34.29
N GLY A 157 -75.28 33.78 35.00
CA GLY A 157 -73.87 33.33 35.03
C GLY A 157 -73.14 33.56 33.70
N ALA A 158 -73.64 34.46 32.85
CA ALA A 158 -73.16 34.64 31.48
C ALA A 158 -71.68 35.10 31.40
N ALA A 159 -71.20 35.85 32.39
CA ALA A 159 -69.78 36.23 32.48
C ALA A 159 -68.88 35.02 32.77
N ASP A 160 -69.30 34.13 33.67
CA ASP A 160 -68.57 32.90 33.99
C ASP A 160 -68.59 31.93 32.81
N ASP A 161 -69.72 31.82 32.10
CA ASP A 161 -69.84 31.03 30.87
C ASP A 161 -68.83 31.50 29.80
N ALA A 162 -68.75 32.82 29.59
CA ALA A 162 -67.80 33.40 28.65
C ALA A 162 -66.33 33.23 29.10
N ALA A 163 -66.05 33.32 30.40
CA ALA A 163 -64.72 33.04 30.93
C ALA A 163 -64.32 31.57 30.75
N ARG A 164 -65.24 30.63 30.98
CA ARG A 164 -65.01 29.19 30.76
C ARG A 164 -64.73 28.87 29.29
N LEU A 165 -65.50 29.43 28.36
CA LEU A 165 -65.26 29.25 26.92
C LEU A 165 -63.89 29.82 26.49
N ARG A 166 -63.50 30.99 27.01
CA ARG A 166 -62.16 31.56 26.74
C ARG A 166 -61.04 30.71 27.31
N ALA A 167 -61.20 30.19 28.52
CA ALA A 167 -60.22 29.30 29.14
C ALA A 167 -60.09 27.97 28.38
N ALA A 168 -61.21 27.36 27.98
CA ALA A 168 -61.23 26.16 27.16
C ALA A 168 -60.58 26.37 25.78
N ALA A 169 -60.75 27.55 25.20
CA ALA A 169 -60.11 27.91 23.94
C ALA A 169 -58.62 28.26 24.07
N ALA A 170 -58.06 28.41 25.28
CA ALA A 170 -56.68 28.90 25.44
C ALA A 170 -55.63 27.89 24.96
N ALA A 171 -55.87 26.60 25.20
CA ALA A 171 -54.91 25.54 24.92
C ALA A 171 -55.57 24.33 24.26
N VAL A 172 -54.78 23.58 23.51
CA VAL A 172 -55.13 22.30 22.91
C VAL A 172 -53.98 21.33 23.13
N ASP A 173 -54.29 20.08 23.44
CA ASP A 173 -53.26 19.03 23.51
C ASP A 173 -52.74 18.73 22.11
N GLY A 174 -51.43 18.89 21.91
CA GLY A 174 -50.78 18.70 20.62
C GLY A 174 -49.33 18.21 20.74
N PRO A 175 -48.68 17.91 19.59
CA PRO A 175 -47.34 17.36 19.56
C PRO A 175 -46.30 18.38 20.01
N VAL A 176 -45.47 18.01 20.99
CA VAL A 176 -44.31 18.80 21.41
C VAL A 176 -43.16 18.49 20.46
N VAL A 177 -42.95 19.37 19.47
CA VAL A 177 -41.94 19.21 18.41
C VAL A 177 -40.66 19.94 18.77
N VAL A 178 -39.52 19.30 18.52
CA VAL A 178 -38.18 19.89 18.61
C VAL A 178 -37.38 19.62 17.34
N ASP A 179 -36.35 20.44 17.06
CA ASP A 179 -35.37 20.16 16.01
C ASP A 179 -34.27 19.26 16.57
N ALA A 180 -34.14 18.04 16.05
CA ALA A 180 -33.17 17.06 16.52
C ALA A 180 -31.71 17.49 16.28
N ARG A 181 -31.46 18.47 15.40
CA ARG A 181 -30.13 19.06 15.17
C ARG A 181 -29.57 19.81 16.38
N GLU A 182 -30.43 20.23 17.31
CA GLU A 182 -29.98 20.83 18.58
C GLU A 182 -29.53 19.78 19.62
N GLY A 183 -29.59 18.49 19.27
CA GLY A 183 -29.21 17.37 20.13
C GLY A 183 -30.21 17.09 21.26
N ILE A 184 -30.66 15.85 21.38
CA ILE A 184 -31.67 15.40 22.33
C ILE A 184 -31.04 14.47 23.37
N GLY A 185 -30.99 14.92 24.63
CA GLY A 185 -30.57 14.11 25.76
C GLY A 185 -31.76 13.70 26.62
N VAL A 186 -31.96 12.40 26.84
CA VAL A 186 -33.05 11.87 27.68
C VAL A 186 -32.49 11.39 29.02
N VAL A 187 -33.00 12.00 30.10
CA VAL A 187 -32.58 11.75 31.48
C VAL A 187 -33.72 11.11 32.26
N GLY A 188 -33.53 9.90 32.77
CA GLY A 188 -34.55 9.23 33.57
C GLY A 188 -34.30 7.72 33.72
N PRO A 189 -35.29 6.97 34.23
CA PRO A 189 -35.19 5.51 34.36
C PRO A 189 -34.85 4.85 33.01
N PRO A 190 -33.87 3.94 32.93
CA PRO A 190 -33.34 3.42 31.66
C PRO A 190 -34.40 2.90 30.70
N LEU A 191 -35.41 2.16 31.18
CA LEU A 191 -36.49 1.63 30.34
C LEU A 191 -37.28 2.73 29.62
N VAL A 192 -37.64 3.78 30.34
CA VAL A 192 -38.43 4.91 29.79
C VAL A 192 -37.55 5.78 28.90
N ALA A 193 -36.33 6.07 29.36
CA ALA A 193 -35.40 6.92 28.62
C ALA A 193 -35.03 6.33 27.26
N HIS A 194 -34.73 5.02 27.20
CA HIS A 194 -34.50 4.33 25.91
C HIS A 194 -35.75 4.27 25.05
N ALA A 195 -36.95 4.12 25.62
CA ALA A 195 -38.18 4.09 24.83
C ALA A 195 -38.48 5.44 24.14
N ILE A 196 -38.17 6.56 24.81
CA ILE A 196 -38.25 7.90 24.22
C ILE A 196 -37.12 8.12 23.22
N ALA A 197 -35.90 7.68 23.52
CA ALA A 197 -34.77 7.82 22.62
C ALA A 197 -34.94 7.01 21.32
N ARG A 198 -35.47 5.79 21.39
CA ARG A 198 -35.88 5.00 20.21
C ARG A 198 -36.90 5.75 19.35
N ALA A 199 -37.91 6.34 19.99
CA ALA A 199 -38.91 7.15 19.30
C ALA A 199 -38.29 8.35 18.58
N ALA A 200 -37.30 9.02 19.19
CA ALA A 200 -36.58 10.11 18.56
C ALA A 200 -35.72 9.65 17.37
N VAL A 201 -34.96 8.55 17.54
CA VAL A 201 -34.09 8.00 16.48
C VAL A 201 -34.89 7.54 15.26
N VAL A 202 -36.01 6.83 15.46
CA VAL A 202 -36.89 6.40 14.35
C VAL A 202 -37.42 7.60 13.57
N GLN A 203 -37.85 8.66 14.25
CA GLN A 203 -38.33 9.87 13.59
C GLN A 203 -37.22 10.59 12.82
N ALA A 204 -36.01 10.68 13.39
CA ALA A 204 -34.87 11.28 12.73
C ALA A 204 -34.42 10.47 11.49
N ALA A 205 -34.40 9.15 11.58
CA ALA A 205 -34.06 8.26 10.47
C ALA A 205 -35.10 8.31 9.33
N ASP A 206 -36.38 8.50 9.63
CA ASP A 206 -37.42 8.72 8.59
C ASP A 206 -37.31 10.10 7.94
N ALA A 207 -36.85 11.11 8.69
CA ALA A 207 -36.72 12.48 8.20
C ALA A 207 -35.50 12.71 7.30
N VAL A 208 -34.47 11.85 7.39
CA VAL A 208 -33.20 12.02 6.68
C VAL A 208 -32.88 10.81 5.81
N ALA A 209 -32.51 11.05 4.56
CA ALA A 209 -32.27 10.01 3.56
C ALA A 209 -31.07 9.11 3.95
N PRO A 210 -31.14 7.78 3.73
CA PRO A 210 -30.06 6.84 4.06
C PRO A 210 -28.73 7.08 3.35
N ASP A 211 -28.76 7.69 2.18
CA ASP A 211 -27.59 8.06 1.38
C ASP A 211 -27.02 9.44 1.74
N ALA A 212 -27.73 10.23 2.55
CA ALA A 212 -27.30 11.56 2.97
C ALA A 212 -26.55 11.56 4.31
N VAL A 213 -26.72 10.52 5.15
CA VAL A 213 -26.13 10.45 6.49
C VAL A 213 -25.70 9.05 6.87
N GLU A 214 -24.64 8.97 7.66
CA GLU A 214 -24.20 7.77 8.37
C GLU A 214 -24.76 7.78 9.80
N ALA A 215 -25.22 6.62 10.26
CA ALA A 215 -25.64 6.37 11.63
C ALA A 215 -24.46 5.83 12.44
N ILE A 216 -24.19 6.45 13.59
CA ILE A 216 -23.21 5.97 14.57
C ILE A 216 -23.99 5.59 15.82
N ALA A 217 -23.82 4.37 16.30
CA ALA A 217 -24.52 3.89 17.48
C ALA A 217 -23.57 3.27 18.51
N PRO A 218 -23.90 3.33 19.82
CA PRO A 218 -23.16 2.62 20.84
C PRO A 218 -23.15 1.11 20.59
N ASP A 219 -22.04 0.46 20.96
CA ASP A 219 -21.96 -1.00 21.07
C ASP A 219 -22.65 -1.49 22.37
N ASP A 220 -23.98 -1.34 22.41
CA ASP A 220 -24.85 -1.69 23.54
C ASP A 220 -26.10 -2.41 23.01
N ALA A 221 -26.50 -3.49 23.68
CA ALA A 221 -27.66 -4.30 23.35
C ALA A 221 -28.97 -3.48 23.25
N ALA A 222 -29.09 -2.37 23.98
CA ALA A 222 -30.24 -1.47 23.90
C ALA A 222 -30.44 -0.85 22.49
N TRP A 223 -29.41 -0.91 21.63
CA TRP A 223 -29.38 -0.35 20.29
C TRP A 223 -29.21 -1.42 19.20
N ASP A 224 -29.31 -2.72 19.50
CA ASP A 224 -29.14 -3.81 18.52
C ASP A 224 -30.15 -3.73 17.36
N TRP A 225 -31.35 -3.26 17.65
CA TRP A 225 -32.44 -3.06 16.68
C TRP A 225 -32.07 -2.09 15.54
N LEU A 226 -31.06 -1.22 15.73
CA LEU A 226 -30.57 -0.31 14.69
C LEU A 226 -29.90 -1.05 13.53
N THR A 227 -29.49 -2.31 13.71
CA THR A 227 -28.81 -3.10 12.67
C THR A 227 -29.67 -3.31 11.42
N GLY A 228 -31.00 -3.19 11.53
CA GLY A 228 -31.89 -3.24 10.38
C GLY A 228 -32.03 -1.91 9.61
N LEU A 229 -31.42 -0.81 10.09
CA LEU A 229 -31.57 0.50 9.46
C LEU A 229 -31.06 0.47 8.02
N PRO A 230 -31.72 1.19 7.09
CA PRO A 230 -31.20 1.36 5.75
C PRO A 230 -29.98 2.30 5.68
N HIS A 231 -29.79 3.15 6.70
CA HIS A 231 -28.63 4.04 6.85
C HIS A 231 -27.37 3.23 7.10
N PRO A 232 -26.20 3.60 6.52
CA PRO A 232 -24.92 3.03 6.90
C PRO A 232 -24.74 3.14 8.42
N LEU A 233 -24.51 2.00 9.09
CA LEU A 233 -24.42 1.96 10.55
C LEU A 233 -22.99 1.61 10.99
N HIS A 234 -22.36 2.52 11.71
CA HIS A 234 -21.11 2.31 12.42
C HIS A 234 -21.35 2.13 13.92
N ARG A 235 -20.57 1.27 14.56
CA ARG A 235 -20.63 1.00 16.01
C ARG A 235 -19.37 1.52 16.67
N GLU A 236 -19.52 2.37 17.67
CA GLU A 236 -18.42 2.96 18.44
C GLU A 236 -18.68 2.88 19.95
N PRO A 237 -17.64 2.89 20.80
CA PRO A 237 -17.82 3.05 22.24
C PRO A 237 -18.47 4.42 22.54
N GLY A 238 -19.62 4.43 23.23
CA GLY A 238 -20.34 5.67 23.49
C GLY A 238 -21.66 5.49 24.21
N ARG A 239 -22.45 6.57 24.31
CA ARG A 239 -23.79 6.58 24.94
C ARG A 239 -24.84 7.32 24.10
N ALA A 240 -24.48 7.70 22.88
CA ALA A 240 -25.32 8.48 22.00
C ALA A 240 -25.40 7.82 20.62
N VAL A 241 -26.60 7.84 20.06
CA VAL A 241 -26.83 7.55 18.65
C VAL A 241 -26.72 8.86 17.88
N ARG A 242 -25.96 8.86 16.79
CA ARG A 242 -25.75 10.04 15.95
C ARG A 242 -26.12 9.74 14.50
N LEU A 243 -26.71 10.71 13.82
CA LEU A 243 -26.89 10.70 12.36
C LEU A 243 -26.10 11.88 11.80
N VAL A 244 -25.03 11.60 11.05
CA VAL A 244 -24.05 12.61 10.62
C VAL A 244 -23.85 12.53 9.11
N GLY A 245 -23.90 13.67 8.42
CA GLY A 245 -23.71 13.75 6.97
C GLY A 245 -23.97 15.17 6.44
N ASP A 246 -24.22 15.30 5.13
CA ASP A 246 -24.32 16.58 4.42
C ASP A 246 -25.29 17.59 5.11
N GLY A 247 -24.74 18.49 5.93
CA GLY A 247 -25.52 19.51 6.66
C GLY A 247 -26.41 18.97 7.77
N VAL A 248 -26.25 17.70 8.16
CA VAL A 248 -27.05 17.04 9.20
C VAL A 248 -26.13 16.51 10.31
N ASP A 249 -26.38 16.97 11.54
CA ASP A 249 -25.80 16.40 12.75
C ASP A 249 -26.91 16.28 13.79
N VAL A 250 -27.40 15.06 14.00
CA VAL A 250 -28.41 14.74 15.00
C VAL A 250 -27.76 13.86 16.05
N THR A 251 -27.88 14.24 17.32
CA THR A 251 -27.39 13.43 18.44
C THR A 251 -28.55 13.10 19.37
N VAL A 252 -28.73 11.81 19.69
CA VAL A 252 -29.71 11.33 20.67
C VAL A 252 -28.98 10.52 21.73
N ALA A 253 -28.99 10.99 22.98
CA ALA A 253 -28.26 10.37 24.09
C ALA A 253 -29.20 9.99 25.23
N VAL A 254 -28.86 8.91 25.94
CA VAL A 254 -29.56 8.46 27.15
C VAL A 254 -28.61 8.52 28.35
N ALA A 255 -29.08 9.07 29.46
CA ALA A 255 -28.32 9.15 30.70
C ALA A 255 -29.23 9.02 31.94
N GLU A 256 -28.65 8.64 33.08
CA GLU A 256 -29.36 8.70 34.36
C GLU A 256 -29.33 10.12 34.94
N HIS A 257 -28.26 10.87 34.66
CA HIS A 257 -28.05 12.23 35.15
C HIS A 257 -27.68 13.16 34.00
N ALA A 258 -28.21 14.38 34.01
CA ALA A 258 -27.97 15.37 32.95
C ALA A 258 -26.48 15.69 32.73
N ALA A 259 -25.64 15.62 33.76
CA ALA A 259 -24.20 15.86 33.67
C ALA A 259 -23.43 14.80 32.84
N GLN A 260 -24.06 13.67 32.53
CA GLN A 260 -23.48 12.58 31.72
C GLN A 260 -23.83 12.71 30.24
N LEU A 261 -24.68 13.67 29.86
CA LEU A 261 -25.06 13.89 28.47
C LEU A 261 -23.90 14.54 27.70
N PRO A 262 -23.74 14.21 26.40
CA PRO A 262 -22.84 14.94 25.51
C PRO A 262 -23.15 16.44 25.48
N ARG A 263 -22.14 17.28 25.25
CA ARG A 263 -22.29 18.76 25.28
C ARG A 263 -23.18 19.27 24.15
N GLU A 264 -23.33 18.48 23.10
CA GLU A 264 -24.09 18.76 21.90
C GLU A 264 -25.60 18.60 22.15
N CYS A 265 -26.01 17.93 23.24
CA CYS A 265 -27.41 17.75 23.62
C CYS A 265 -27.96 19.00 24.34
N ARG A 266 -28.50 19.96 23.57
CA ARG A 266 -29.10 21.18 24.14
C ARG A 266 -30.53 20.97 24.62
N ILE A 267 -31.24 20.01 24.04
CA ILE A 267 -32.60 19.64 24.46
C ILE A 267 -32.50 18.52 25.50
N VAL A 268 -32.74 18.85 26.77
CA VAL A 268 -32.72 17.88 27.87
C VAL A 268 -34.14 17.50 28.26
N VAL A 269 -34.52 16.24 27.99
CA VAL A 269 -35.81 15.65 28.34
C VAL A 269 -35.66 14.92 29.67
N HIS A 270 -36.33 15.39 30.71
CA HIS A 270 -36.41 14.65 31.97
C HIS A 270 -37.65 13.76 31.96
N ALA A 271 -37.43 12.45 31.92
CA ALA A 271 -38.47 11.44 31.78
C ALA A 271 -38.82 10.78 33.13
N ALA A 272 -40.13 10.69 33.39
CA ALA A 272 -40.75 9.86 34.42
C ALA A 272 -41.70 8.85 33.75
N LEU A 273 -42.35 7.98 34.53
CA LEU A 273 -43.16 6.88 34.00
C LEU A 273 -44.33 7.34 33.11
N ASP A 274 -45.02 8.41 33.48
CA ASP A 274 -46.25 8.91 32.86
C ASP A 274 -46.13 10.35 32.32
N ALA A 275 -45.03 11.04 32.62
CA ALA A 275 -44.79 12.41 32.22
C ALA A 275 -43.32 12.63 31.86
N ALA A 276 -43.07 13.57 30.95
CA ALA A 276 -41.76 14.07 30.61
C ALA A 276 -41.79 15.60 30.58
N ARG A 277 -40.63 16.22 30.83
CA ARG A 277 -40.49 17.68 30.81
C ARG A 277 -39.27 18.14 30.02
N VAL A 278 -39.42 19.26 29.32
CA VAL A 278 -38.34 20.01 28.66
C VAL A 278 -38.49 21.48 29.03
N GLY A 279 -37.50 22.04 29.70
CA GLY A 279 -37.64 23.36 30.33
C GLY A 279 -38.81 23.39 31.32
N GLU A 280 -39.74 24.33 31.13
CA GLU A 280 -40.98 24.46 31.93
C GLU A 280 -42.17 23.67 31.36
N ARG A 281 -42.02 23.05 30.17
CA ARG A 281 -43.12 22.35 29.51
C ARG A 281 -43.20 20.90 29.97
N SER A 282 -44.36 20.51 30.48
CA SER A 282 -44.69 19.11 30.80
C SER A 282 -45.57 18.50 29.71
N PHE A 283 -45.35 17.24 29.39
CA PHE A 283 -46.07 16.50 28.36
C PHE A 283 -46.06 15.00 28.63
N VAL A 284 -46.99 14.27 28.01
CA VAL A 284 -46.99 12.81 28.00
C VAL A 284 -45.99 12.33 26.95
N PRO A 285 -44.94 11.57 27.30
CA PRO A 285 -43.87 11.22 26.37
C PRO A 285 -44.35 10.29 25.25
N ALA A 286 -43.86 10.55 24.04
CA ALA A 286 -43.97 9.62 22.93
C ALA A 286 -42.86 8.58 23.06
N ALA A 287 -43.23 7.38 23.51
CA ALA A 287 -42.31 6.27 23.74
C ALA A 287 -42.73 5.05 22.92
N ILE A 288 -41.75 4.35 22.36
CA ILE A 288 -41.95 3.11 21.62
C ILE A 288 -41.16 1.96 22.24
N ALA A 289 -41.77 0.77 22.26
CA ALA A 289 -41.10 -0.45 22.63
C ALA A 289 -40.06 -0.83 21.57
N GLU A 290 -39.08 -1.65 21.94
CA GLU A 290 -38.06 -2.13 21.02
C GLU A 290 -38.66 -2.87 19.81
N ARG A 291 -39.68 -3.70 20.02
CA ARG A 291 -40.41 -4.38 18.94
C ARG A 291 -41.07 -3.42 17.95
N GLU A 292 -41.58 -2.28 18.43
CA GLU A 292 -42.15 -1.24 17.56
C GLU A 292 -41.03 -0.54 16.77
N ALA A 293 -39.86 -0.34 17.38
CA ALA A 293 -38.69 0.23 16.71
C ALA A 293 -38.14 -0.70 15.61
N VAL A 294 -38.06 -2.01 15.87
CA VAL A 294 -37.69 -3.02 14.86
C VAL A 294 -38.65 -2.96 13.67
N SER A 295 -39.96 -2.95 13.91
CA SER A 295 -40.96 -2.88 12.84
C SER A 295 -40.88 -1.56 12.04
N ALA A 296 -40.57 -0.45 12.71
CA ALA A 296 -40.34 0.84 12.04
C ALA A 296 -39.11 0.77 11.11
N VAL A 297 -38.03 0.15 11.59
CA VAL A 297 -36.79 -0.05 10.82
C VAL A 297 -37.01 -0.94 9.60
N GLU A 298 -37.76 -2.03 9.74
CA GLU A 298 -38.16 -2.88 8.60
C GLU A 298 -38.93 -2.07 7.55
N THR A 299 -39.82 -1.18 7.98
CA THR A 299 -40.59 -0.29 7.10
C THR A 299 -39.69 0.72 6.39
N LEU A 300 -38.71 1.31 7.10
CA LEU A 300 -37.71 2.21 6.51
C LEU A 300 -36.82 1.48 5.50
N ALA A 301 -36.40 0.25 5.80
CA ALA A 301 -35.62 -0.58 4.88
C ALA A 301 -36.42 -0.92 3.61
N ALA A 302 -37.70 -1.26 3.75
CA ALA A 302 -38.59 -1.48 2.60
C ALA A 302 -38.77 -0.19 1.76
N ALA A 303 -38.81 0.98 2.40
CA ALA A 303 -38.93 2.26 1.72
C ALA A 303 -37.66 2.65 0.96
N ALA A 304 -36.50 2.40 1.55
CA ALA A 304 -35.19 2.55 0.94
C ALA A 304 -35.10 1.71 -0.34
N ALA A 305 -35.49 0.44 -0.24
CA ALA A 305 -35.57 -0.45 -1.39
C ALA A 305 -36.51 0.06 -2.49
N HIS A 306 -37.70 0.59 -2.13
CA HIS A 306 -38.66 1.13 -3.09
C HIS A 306 -38.15 2.41 -3.77
N ALA A 307 -37.44 3.27 -3.03
CA ALA A 307 -36.83 4.49 -3.55
C ALA A 307 -35.55 4.23 -4.38
N GLY A 308 -35.10 2.97 -4.48
CA GLY A 308 -33.83 2.61 -5.12
C GLY A 308 -32.59 3.03 -4.30
N ILE A 309 -32.79 3.50 -3.07
CA ILE A 309 -31.75 3.82 -2.11
C ILE A 309 -31.36 2.51 -1.44
N ARG A 310 -30.39 1.81 -2.03
CA ARG A 310 -29.85 0.59 -1.42
C ARG A 310 -28.84 0.99 -0.34
N GLY A 311 -29.13 0.67 0.92
CA GLY A 311 -28.09 0.61 1.95
C GLY A 311 -26.98 -0.33 1.49
N GLU A 312 -25.74 -0.10 1.90
CA GLU A 312 -24.65 -1.05 1.66
C GLU A 312 -25.07 -2.39 2.28
N GLY A 313 -25.52 -3.35 1.45
CA GLY A 313 -25.83 -4.68 1.92
C GLY A 313 -24.63 -5.28 2.65
N ALA A 314 -24.88 -6.16 3.62
CA ALA A 314 -23.80 -6.83 4.35
C ALA A 314 -22.81 -7.46 3.34
N LEU A 315 -21.57 -6.96 3.32
CA LEU A 315 -20.54 -7.45 2.43
C LEU A 315 -20.33 -8.96 2.67
N PRO A 316 -20.30 -9.79 1.61
CA PRO A 316 -20.01 -11.21 1.74
C PRO A 316 -18.62 -11.42 2.35
N GLN A 317 -18.43 -12.53 3.07
CA GLN A 317 -17.11 -12.86 3.65
C GLN A 317 -16.06 -13.17 2.57
N HIS A 318 -16.49 -13.74 1.46
CA HIS A 318 -15.63 -14.11 0.34
C HIS A 318 -16.31 -13.78 -0.99
N VAL A 319 -15.53 -13.24 -1.93
CA VAL A 319 -15.95 -12.98 -3.31
C VAL A 319 -14.99 -13.69 -4.23
N ASP A 320 -15.50 -14.55 -5.10
CA ASP A 320 -14.70 -15.24 -6.11
C ASP A 320 -14.47 -14.30 -7.30
N LEU A 321 -13.21 -14.10 -7.68
CA LEU A 321 -12.82 -13.24 -8.80
C LEU A 321 -13.51 -13.67 -10.10
N ALA A 322 -13.70 -14.98 -10.32
CA ALA A 322 -14.33 -15.50 -11.53
C ALA A 322 -15.81 -15.08 -11.67
N LYS A 323 -16.45 -14.66 -10.57
CA LYS A 323 -17.87 -14.24 -10.54
C LYS A 323 -18.05 -12.73 -10.71
N LEU A 324 -16.97 -11.96 -10.63
CA LEU A 324 -17.04 -10.51 -10.80
C LEU A 324 -17.02 -10.13 -12.29
N PRO A 325 -17.70 -9.04 -12.66
CA PRO A 325 -17.58 -8.51 -14.02
C PRO A 325 -16.13 -8.10 -14.26
N ARG A 326 -15.62 -8.44 -15.45
CA ARG A 326 -14.33 -7.93 -15.92
C ARG A 326 -14.43 -6.44 -16.17
N ALA A 327 -13.37 -5.71 -15.84
CA ALA A 327 -13.34 -4.28 -16.05
C ALA A 327 -13.43 -3.93 -17.54
N ALA A 328 -14.20 -2.89 -17.87
CA ALA A 328 -14.45 -2.50 -19.26
C ALA A 328 -13.24 -1.82 -19.93
N GLY A 329 -12.33 -1.24 -19.14
CA GLY A 329 -11.25 -0.37 -19.61
C GLY A 329 -10.09 -0.27 -18.61
N GLY A 330 -8.95 0.30 -19.04
CA GLY A 330 -7.82 0.60 -18.16
C GLY A 330 -7.09 -0.62 -17.57
N LEU A 331 -6.36 -0.37 -16.48
CA LEU A 331 -5.67 -1.38 -15.66
C LEU A 331 -6.42 -1.54 -14.34
N ALA A 332 -7.66 -2.03 -14.45
CA ALA A 332 -8.60 -2.05 -13.36
C ALA A 332 -8.83 -3.45 -12.77
N ALA A 333 -9.05 -3.47 -11.46
CA ALA A 333 -9.57 -4.65 -10.75
C ALA A 333 -10.91 -4.32 -10.09
N THR A 334 -11.79 -5.31 -10.10
CA THR A 334 -13.14 -5.21 -9.55
C THR A 334 -13.14 -5.66 -8.09
N PHE A 335 -13.72 -4.83 -7.22
CA PHE A 335 -14.00 -5.09 -5.81
C PHE A 335 -15.51 -5.03 -5.60
N LEU A 336 -16.01 -5.52 -4.46
CA LEU A 336 -17.43 -5.41 -4.13
C LEU A 336 -17.62 -4.39 -2.99
N ALA A 337 -18.42 -3.35 -3.19
CA ALA A 337 -18.85 -2.42 -2.14
C ALA A 337 -20.36 -2.53 -1.96
N GLY A 338 -20.81 -3.01 -0.79
CA GLY A 338 -22.17 -3.51 -0.59
C GLY A 338 -22.50 -4.66 -1.55
N ASP A 339 -23.49 -4.47 -2.42
CA ASP A 339 -23.88 -5.39 -3.49
C ASP A 339 -23.35 -4.99 -4.88
N ARG A 340 -22.56 -3.90 -4.98
CA ARG A 340 -22.15 -3.32 -6.26
C ARG A 340 -20.67 -3.56 -6.55
N PRO A 341 -20.33 -3.97 -7.78
CA PRO A 341 -18.94 -3.97 -8.21
C PRO A 341 -18.44 -2.53 -8.30
N ILE A 342 -17.27 -2.26 -7.72
CA ILE A 342 -16.50 -1.03 -7.91
C ILE A 342 -15.20 -1.38 -8.63
N GLU A 343 -14.80 -0.55 -9.59
CA GLU A 343 -13.54 -0.73 -10.31
C GLU A 343 -12.49 0.22 -9.74
N LEU A 344 -11.31 -0.32 -9.40
CA LEU A 344 -10.12 0.46 -9.06
C LEU A 344 -9.14 0.37 -10.22
N ASP A 345 -8.99 1.46 -10.97
CA ASP A 345 -8.18 1.54 -12.18
C ASP A 345 -6.87 2.29 -11.95
N LEU A 346 -5.73 1.61 -12.11
CA LEU A 346 -4.41 2.22 -11.97
C LEU A 346 -4.13 3.33 -13.01
N VAL A 347 -4.91 3.43 -14.09
CA VAL A 347 -4.76 4.52 -15.06
C VAL A 347 -5.62 5.73 -14.66
N ARG A 348 -6.92 5.52 -14.43
CA ARG A 348 -7.89 6.57 -14.12
C ARG A 348 -7.80 7.09 -12.69
N ASP A 349 -7.73 6.20 -11.70
CA ASP A 349 -7.92 6.53 -10.27
C ASP A 349 -6.59 6.93 -9.59
N GLY A 350 -5.47 6.67 -10.26
CA GLY A 350 -4.15 7.15 -9.88
C GLY A 350 -3.06 6.14 -10.26
N PRO A 351 -1.93 6.59 -10.83
CA PRO A 351 -0.89 5.71 -11.40
C PRO A 351 -0.33 4.71 -10.38
N HIS A 352 -0.43 5.02 -9.10
CA HIS A 352 0.12 4.23 -8.01
C HIS A 352 -0.93 3.95 -6.94
N ALA A 353 -0.80 2.78 -6.31
CA ALA A 353 -1.62 2.31 -5.22
C ALA A 353 -0.76 2.00 -3.99
N VAL A 354 -1.32 2.27 -2.81
CA VAL A 354 -0.78 1.81 -1.52
C VAL A 354 -1.77 0.89 -0.84
N VAL A 355 -1.27 -0.22 -0.29
CA VAL A 355 -2.07 -1.23 0.39
C VAL A 355 -1.49 -1.48 1.78
N GLY A 356 -2.23 -1.10 2.82
CA GLY A 356 -1.88 -1.40 4.22
C GLY A 356 -2.65 -2.61 4.74
N GLY A 357 -2.02 -3.47 5.53
CA GLY A 357 -2.71 -4.60 6.15
C GLY A 357 -1.80 -5.50 6.96
N THR A 358 -2.27 -5.93 8.13
CA THR A 358 -1.53 -6.85 9.02
C THR A 358 -1.50 -8.28 8.49
N THR A 359 -0.62 -9.12 9.03
CA THR A 359 -0.56 -10.55 8.69
C THR A 359 -1.92 -11.23 8.82
N GLY A 360 -2.29 -12.00 7.79
CA GLY A 360 -3.57 -12.73 7.75
C GLY A 360 -4.79 -11.87 7.44
N SER A 361 -4.63 -10.58 7.11
CA SER A 361 -5.74 -9.71 6.67
C SER A 361 -6.24 -9.99 5.25
N GLY A 362 -5.51 -10.79 4.46
CA GLY A 362 -5.82 -11.09 3.05
C GLY A 362 -4.99 -10.31 2.03
N LYS A 363 -3.84 -9.78 2.46
CA LYS A 363 -2.97 -8.91 1.68
C LYS A 363 -2.40 -9.58 0.43
N SER A 364 -1.76 -10.74 0.59
CA SER A 364 -1.18 -11.50 -0.52
C SER A 364 -2.27 -11.99 -1.48
N GLU A 365 -3.41 -12.45 -0.96
CA GLU A 365 -4.56 -12.86 -1.77
C GLU A 365 -5.17 -11.70 -2.57
N LEU A 366 -5.24 -10.50 -1.99
CA LEU A 366 -5.64 -9.28 -2.70
C LEU A 366 -4.69 -8.98 -3.86
N LEU A 367 -3.37 -9.02 -3.64
CA LEU A 367 -2.39 -8.74 -4.70
C LEU A 367 -2.47 -9.77 -5.84
N ILE A 368 -2.62 -11.05 -5.49
CA ILE A 368 -2.85 -12.13 -6.47
C ILE A 368 -4.11 -11.86 -7.30
N ALA A 369 -5.24 -11.58 -6.63
CA ALA A 369 -6.51 -11.33 -7.30
C ALA A 369 -6.46 -10.07 -8.17
N TRP A 370 -5.77 -9.02 -7.73
CA TRP A 370 -5.62 -7.78 -8.51
C TRP A 370 -4.81 -8.01 -9.78
N VAL A 371 -3.65 -8.68 -9.69
CA VAL A 371 -2.83 -9.01 -10.88
C VAL A 371 -3.61 -9.92 -11.82
N ALA A 372 -4.28 -10.94 -11.30
CA ALA A 372 -5.10 -11.85 -12.09
C ALA A 372 -6.26 -11.13 -12.80
N ALA A 373 -6.93 -10.18 -12.12
CA ALA A 373 -8.03 -9.41 -12.70
C ALA A 373 -7.58 -8.58 -13.91
N ILE A 374 -6.43 -7.89 -13.79
CA ILE A 374 -5.87 -7.09 -14.88
C ILE A 374 -5.39 -7.99 -16.03
N ALA A 375 -4.65 -9.06 -15.73
CA ALA A 375 -4.15 -10.00 -16.73
C ALA A 375 -5.27 -10.73 -17.50
N ALA A 376 -6.43 -10.96 -16.87
CA ALA A 376 -7.59 -11.56 -17.52
C ALA A 376 -8.28 -10.65 -18.56
N GLY A 377 -8.05 -9.33 -18.48
CA GLY A 377 -8.64 -8.33 -19.37
C GLY A 377 -7.67 -7.71 -20.38
N ARG A 378 -6.37 -8.01 -20.29
CA ARG A 378 -5.32 -7.37 -21.07
C ARG A 378 -4.34 -8.37 -21.65
N SER A 379 -3.80 -8.07 -22.83
CA SER A 379 -2.72 -8.84 -23.45
C SER A 379 -1.34 -8.47 -22.89
N THR A 380 -0.34 -9.33 -23.09
CA THR A 380 1.06 -9.03 -22.74
C THR A 380 1.64 -7.82 -23.48
N ALA A 381 1.05 -7.44 -24.62
CA ALA A 381 1.40 -6.22 -25.35
C ALA A 381 0.88 -4.94 -24.69
N GLU A 382 -0.15 -5.04 -23.83
CA GLU A 382 -0.73 -3.90 -23.12
C GLU A 382 -0.13 -3.73 -21.71
N VAL A 383 0.15 -4.83 -21.00
CA VAL A 383 0.63 -4.79 -19.62
C VAL A 383 1.61 -5.91 -19.28
N SER A 384 2.62 -5.59 -18.48
CA SER A 384 3.52 -6.54 -17.84
C SER A 384 3.62 -6.29 -16.33
N PHE A 385 3.92 -7.34 -15.57
CA PHE A 385 4.01 -7.30 -14.12
C PHE A 385 5.41 -7.65 -13.63
N LEU A 386 5.92 -6.81 -12.74
CA LEU A 386 7.09 -7.06 -11.93
C LEU A 386 6.63 -7.32 -10.49
N LEU A 387 6.89 -8.52 -9.98
CA LEU A 387 6.50 -8.89 -8.62
C LEU A 387 7.75 -8.91 -7.72
N VAL A 388 7.67 -8.27 -6.55
CA VAL A 388 8.77 -8.19 -5.58
C VAL A 388 8.28 -8.71 -4.24
N ASP A 389 8.87 -9.80 -3.75
CA ASP A 389 8.57 -10.46 -2.48
C ASP A 389 9.83 -10.54 -1.60
N PHE A 390 9.95 -9.62 -0.65
CA PHE A 390 11.20 -9.44 0.09
C PHE A 390 11.44 -10.49 1.20
N LYS A 391 10.40 -11.07 1.80
CA LYS A 391 10.52 -12.01 2.96
C LYS A 391 9.57 -13.21 2.94
N GLY A 392 8.68 -13.29 1.94
CA GLY A 392 7.61 -14.28 1.85
C GLY A 392 7.85 -15.42 0.87
N GLY A 393 8.70 -15.23 -0.15
CA GLY A 393 9.17 -16.22 -1.16
C GLY A 393 8.10 -16.95 -1.99
N ALA A 394 6.87 -17.01 -1.51
CA ALA A 394 5.78 -17.84 -2.01
C ALA A 394 4.49 -17.03 -2.21
N SER A 395 4.47 -15.73 -1.87
CA SER A 395 3.25 -14.91 -1.98
C SER A 395 2.79 -14.79 -3.43
N PHE A 396 3.72 -14.80 -4.38
CA PHE A 396 3.45 -14.68 -5.81
C PHE A 396 3.67 -15.96 -6.62
N ALA A 397 4.03 -17.08 -5.99
CA ALA A 397 4.24 -18.36 -6.67
C ALA A 397 3.06 -18.77 -7.59
N PRO A 398 1.78 -18.53 -7.23
CA PRO A 398 0.65 -18.83 -8.12
C PRO A 398 0.61 -18.04 -9.44
N LEU A 399 1.34 -16.93 -9.53
CA LEU A 399 1.37 -16.04 -10.70
C LEU A 399 2.57 -16.25 -11.62
N GLU A 400 3.60 -17.01 -11.20
CA GLU A 400 4.86 -17.18 -11.95
C GLU A 400 4.66 -17.76 -13.36
N GLY A 401 3.61 -18.57 -13.56
CA GLY A 401 3.27 -19.15 -14.85
C GLY A 401 2.65 -18.16 -15.85
N LEU A 402 2.19 -16.99 -15.41
CA LEU A 402 1.50 -16.02 -16.28
C LEU A 402 2.49 -15.33 -17.23
N ALA A 403 2.18 -15.32 -18.53
CA ALA A 403 3.04 -14.70 -19.54
C ALA A 403 3.25 -13.18 -19.35
N HIS A 404 2.33 -12.50 -18.64
CA HIS A 404 2.46 -11.09 -18.27
C HIS A 404 3.51 -10.84 -17.20
N VAL A 405 3.84 -11.82 -16.36
CA VAL A 405 4.82 -11.67 -15.28
C VAL A 405 6.22 -11.77 -15.87
N VAL A 406 6.90 -10.62 -15.96
CA VAL A 406 8.25 -10.54 -16.52
C VAL A 406 9.31 -11.00 -15.53
N GLY A 407 9.05 -10.94 -14.23
CA GLY A 407 9.95 -11.47 -13.23
C GLY A 407 9.36 -11.40 -11.83
N VAL A 408 9.79 -12.35 -11.00
CA VAL A 408 9.56 -12.35 -9.56
C VAL A 408 10.91 -12.18 -8.88
N MET A 409 10.99 -11.19 -8.00
CA MET A 409 12.19 -10.86 -7.24
C MET A 409 11.98 -11.32 -5.81
N THR A 410 12.66 -12.39 -5.42
CA THR A 410 12.65 -12.95 -4.07
C THR A 410 14.02 -12.82 -3.42
N ASP A 411 14.08 -12.71 -2.09
CA ASP A 411 15.31 -12.86 -1.29
C ASP A 411 16.50 -12.04 -1.87
N LEU A 412 16.28 -10.73 -2.00
CA LEU A 412 17.26 -9.83 -2.59
C LEU A 412 18.39 -9.56 -1.60
N ASP A 413 19.50 -10.27 -1.77
CA ASP A 413 20.77 -9.89 -1.16
C ASP A 413 21.22 -8.49 -1.63
N GLU A 414 22.20 -7.90 -0.94
CA GLU A 414 22.68 -6.54 -1.23
C GLU A 414 23.13 -6.36 -2.70
N ALA A 415 23.73 -7.40 -3.29
CA ALA A 415 24.19 -7.40 -4.67
C ALA A 415 23.03 -7.45 -5.68
N GLY A 416 22.05 -8.34 -5.45
CA GLY A 416 20.83 -8.49 -6.23
C GLY A 416 19.96 -7.24 -6.17
N ALA A 417 19.84 -6.63 -5.00
CA ALA A 417 19.16 -5.36 -4.80
C ALA A 417 19.80 -4.22 -5.60
N ARG A 418 21.13 -4.06 -5.53
CA ARG A 418 21.85 -3.02 -6.28
C ARG A 418 21.70 -3.22 -7.80
N ARG A 419 21.80 -4.46 -8.26
CA ARG A 419 21.54 -4.81 -9.67
C ARG A 419 20.12 -4.45 -10.09
N ALA A 420 19.13 -4.73 -9.24
CA ALA A 420 17.73 -4.40 -9.50
C ALA A 420 17.49 -2.90 -9.63
N ILE A 421 18.07 -2.11 -8.71
CA ILE A 421 18.02 -0.64 -8.74
C ILE A 421 18.53 -0.11 -10.08
N GLU A 422 19.71 -0.55 -10.49
CA GLU A 422 20.32 -0.10 -11.74
C GLU A 422 19.50 -0.54 -12.97
N SER A 423 18.90 -1.73 -12.92
CA SER A 423 18.06 -2.23 -14.00
C SER A 423 16.74 -1.46 -14.12
N LEU A 424 16.09 -1.12 -13.00
CA LEU A 424 14.87 -0.29 -12.99
C LEU A 424 15.15 1.14 -13.48
N ARG A 425 16.30 1.72 -13.09
CA ARG A 425 16.76 3.01 -13.62
C ARG A 425 17.01 2.93 -15.13
N ALA A 426 17.61 1.85 -15.60
CA ALA A 426 17.83 1.63 -17.03
C ALA A 426 16.52 1.49 -17.79
N GLU A 427 15.52 0.79 -17.23
CA GLU A 427 14.19 0.65 -17.82
C GLU A 427 13.47 2.00 -17.93
N LEU A 428 13.55 2.85 -16.90
CA LEU A 428 13.03 4.23 -16.97
C LEU A 428 13.65 5.01 -18.13
N ARG A 429 14.98 4.99 -18.24
CA ARG A 429 15.70 5.66 -19.34
C ARG A 429 15.34 5.09 -20.72
N ARG A 430 15.17 3.76 -20.82
CA ARG A 430 14.73 3.09 -22.05
C ARG A 430 13.35 3.59 -22.48
N ARG A 431 12.40 3.68 -21.53
CA ARG A 431 11.05 4.18 -21.79
C ARG A 431 11.05 5.65 -22.22
N GLU A 432 11.83 6.50 -21.54
CA GLU A 432 12.00 7.91 -21.91
C GLU A 432 12.52 8.05 -23.35
N ARG A 433 13.54 7.27 -23.73
CA ARG A 433 14.07 7.25 -25.11
C ARG A 433 13.03 6.76 -26.11
N ALA A 434 12.34 5.66 -25.81
CA ALA A 434 11.32 5.11 -26.69
C ALA A 434 10.16 6.09 -26.95
N LEU A 435 9.72 6.84 -25.92
CA LEU A 435 8.72 7.89 -26.09
C LEU A 435 9.28 9.05 -26.93
N ALA A 436 10.50 9.50 -26.64
CA ALA A 436 11.15 10.60 -27.37
C ALA A 436 11.37 10.28 -28.85
N GLU A 437 11.77 9.04 -29.19
CA GLU A 437 11.94 8.56 -30.56
C GLU A 437 10.63 8.58 -31.35
N GLN A 438 9.49 8.36 -30.69
CA GLN A 438 8.16 8.45 -31.28
C GLN A 438 7.57 9.87 -31.24
N GLY A 439 8.23 10.85 -30.60
CA GLY A 439 7.68 12.18 -30.37
C GLY A 439 6.51 12.22 -29.39
N ALA A 440 6.28 11.13 -28.65
CA ALA A 440 5.19 10.96 -27.69
C ALA A 440 5.53 11.62 -26.34
N ARG A 441 4.56 12.29 -25.72
CA ARG A 441 4.71 12.93 -24.39
C ARG A 441 4.39 11.98 -23.24
N SER A 442 3.62 10.94 -23.53
CA SER A 442 3.22 9.93 -22.56
C SER A 442 2.99 8.59 -23.24
N ILE A 443 2.89 7.55 -22.44
CA ILE A 443 2.58 6.19 -22.89
C ILE A 443 1.26 6.09 -23.67
N GLU A 444 0.31 7.01 -23.50
CA GLU A 444 -0.98 7.01 -24.20
C GLU A 444 -0.83 7.37 -25.69
N GLU A 445 0.26 8.04 -26.04
CA GLU A 445 0.57 8.48 -27.41
C GLU A 445 1.58 7.54 -28.11
N ALA A 446 2.08 6.53 -27.41
CA ALA A 446 3.14 5.64 -27.89
C ALA A 446 2.62 4.25 -28.22
N ASP A 447 3.08 3.70 -29.34
CA ASP A 447 2.76 2.34 -29.76
C ASP A 447 3.88 1.36 -29.37
N GLY A 448 3.49 0.13 -29.04
CA GLY A 448 4.42 -0.99 -28.81
C GLY A 448 5.17 -0.97 -27.48
N LEU A 449 4.76 -0.13 -26.52
CA LEU A 449 5.35 -0.07 -25.18
C LEU A 449 4.31 -0.48 -24.12
N PRO A 450 4.35 -1.70 -23.57
CA PRO A 450 3.40 -2.12 -22.53
C PRO A 450 3.57 -1.32 -21.24
N ARG A 451 2.47 -1.09 -20.54
CA ARG A 451 2.50 -0.55 -19.18
C ARG A 451 3.17 -1.56 -18.25
N LEU A 452 4.01 -1.09 -17.33
CA LEU A 452 4.69 -1.91 -16.33
C LEU A 452 4.06 -1.68 -14.96
N VAL A 453 3.48 -2.71 -14.36
CA VAL A 453 2.95 -2.67 -12.99
C VAL A 453 3.95 -3.35 -12.06
N ILE A 454 4.55 -2.60 -11.15
CA ILE A 454 5.49 -3.10 -10.14
C ILE A 454 4.71 -3.31 -8.85
N VAL A 455 4.56 -4.56 -8.44
CA VAL A 455 3.87 -4.96 -7.22
C VAL A 455 4.92 -5.34 -6.17
N VAL A 456 4.95 -4.61 -5.06
CA VAL A 456 5.91 -4.84 -3.98
C VAL A 456 5.17 -5.30 -2.74
N ASP A 457 5.42 -6.54 -2.31
CA ASP A 457 5.02 -7.02 -1.00
C ASP A 457 6.11 -6.71 0.04
N GLU A 458 5.68 -6.40 1.26
CA GLU A 458 6.54 -5.98 2.37
C GLU A 458 7.49 -4.81 2.06
N PHE A 459 6.94 -3.75 1.46
CA PHE A 459 7.69 -2.53 1.11
C PHE A 459 8.48 -1.93 2.29
N ALA A 460 7.91 -1.96 3.50
CA ALA A 460 8.59 -1.50 4.72
C ALA A 460 9.87 -2.27 5.01
N ALA A 461 9.82 -3.60 4.91
CA ALA A 461 10.95 -4.46 5.18
C ALA A 461 12.06 -4.25 4.15
N MET A 462 11.68 -4.10 2.88
CA MET A 462 12.60 -3.80 1.79
C MET A 462 13.32 -2.46 2.02
N LEU A 463 12.62 -1.40 2.43
CA LEU A 463 13.25 -0.10 2.70
C LEU A 463 14.14 -0.10 3.95
N ALA A 464 13.82 -0.92 4.95
CA ALA A 464 14.64 -1.04 6.16
C ALA A 464 16.01 -1.65 5.86
N GLU A 465 16.06 -2.61 4.93
CA GLU A 465 17.30 -3.28 4.53
C GLU A 465 18.04 -2.52 3.43
N LEU A 466 17.30 -1.84 2.54
CA LEU A 466 17.82 -1.15 1.35
C LEU A 466 17.30 0.30 1.28
N PRO A 467 17.82 1.22 2.11
CA PRO A 467 17.30 2.59 2.21
C PRO A 467 17.36 3.40 0.90
N ASP A 468 18.33 3.10 0.04
CA ASP A 468 18.52 3.79 -1.24
C ASP A 468 17.34 3.58 -2.22
N LEU A 469 16.57 2.49 -2.05
CA LEU A 469 15.38 2.23 -2.86
C LEU A 469 14.30 3.28 -2.64
N HIS A 470 14.22 3.91 -1.47
CA HIS A 470 13.19 4.90 -1.18
C HIS A 470 13.22 6.05 -2.20
N ARG A 471 14.42 6.55 -2.56
CA ARG A 471 14.56 7.62 -3.55
C ARG A 471 14.12 7.17 -4.94
N LEU A 472 14.43 5.94 -5.33
CA LEU A 472 14.02 5.37 -6.61
C LEU A 472 12.49 5.26 -6.71
N PHE A 473 11.82 4.77 -5.66
CA PHE A 473 10.36 4.62 -5.67
C PHE A 473 9.62 5.95 -5.65
N VAL A 474 10.14 6.97 -4.95
CA VAL A 474 9.59 8.34 -5.02
C VAL A 474 9.71 8.91 -6.43
N ASP A 475 10.85 8.70 -7.08
CA ASP A 475 11.11 9.14 -8.45
C ASP A 475 10.24 8.39 -9.49
N LEU A 476 10.09 7.07 -9.33
CA LEU A 476 9.13 6.25 -10.07
C LEU A 476 7.70 6.75 -9.87
N ALA A 477 7.31 7.10 -8.64
CA ALA A 477 5.97 7.57 -8.35
C ALA A 477 5.68 8.95 -8.97
N ALA A 478 6.70 9.80 -9.07
CA ALA A 478 6.57 11.13 -9.67
C ALA A 478 6.50 11.09 -11.21
N ARG A 479 7.31 10.21 -11.86
CA ARG A 479 7.40 10.13 -13.33
C ARG A 479 6.60 8.98 -13.95
N GLY A 480 6.12 8.05 -13.14
CA GLY A 480 5.56 6.78 -13.60
C GLY A 480 4.35 6.94 -14.52
N ARG A 481 3.48 7.93 -14.26
CA ARG A 481 2.28 8.19 -15.07
C ARG A 481 2.58 8.36 -16.56
N SER A 482 3.54 9.23 -16.91
CA SER A 482 3.88 9.49 -18.32
C SER A 482 4.63 8.33 -18.96
N LEU A 483 5.44 7.60 -18.17
CA LEU A 483 6.23 6.46 -18.64
C LEU A 483 5.44 5.14 -18.69
N GLY A 484 4.17 5.14 -18.26
CA GLY A 484 3.35 3.94 -18.15
C GLY A 484 3.85 2.95 -17.10
N VAL A 485 4.50 3.45 -16.04
CA VAL A 485 4.95 2.65 -14.90
C VAL A 485 4.01 2.91 -13.73
N HIS A 486 3.45 1.83 -13.19
CA HIS A 486 2.50 1.84 -12.09
C HIS A 486 3.12 1.11 -10.89
N LEU A 487 2.80 1.54 -9.68
CA LEU A 487 3.34 0.95 -8.44
C LEU A 487 2.17 0.48 -7.59
N VAL A 488 2.24 -0.74 -7.06
CA VAL A 488 1.33 -1.25 -6.03
C VAL A 488 2.18 -1.62 -4.83
N LEU A 489 2.20 -0.74 -3.83
CA LEU A 489 3.10 -0.84 -2.69
C LEU A 489 2.37 -1.36 -1.47
N CYS A 490 2.81 -2.49 -0.95
CA CYS A 490 2.11 -3.21 0.11
C CYS A 490 2.94 -3.29 1.39
N THR A 491 2.32 -3.05 2.55
CA THR A 491 3.05 -3.00 3.83
C THR A 491 2.17 -3.36 5.01
N GLN A 492 2.77 -4.01 6.01
CA GLN A 492 2.12 -4.27 7.30
C GLN A 492 2.10 -3.04 8.22
N ARG A 493 3.05 -2.12 8.05
CA ARG A 493 3.21 -0.89 8.84
C ARG A 493 3.24 0.33 7.92
N PRO A 494 2.08 0.76 7.41
CA PRO A 494 2.02 1.86 6.47
C PRO A 494 2.54 3.19 7.01
N ALA A 495 2.33 3.50 8.30
CA ALA A 495 2.79 4.77 8.87
C ALA A 495 4.32 4.92 8.89
N GLU A 496 5.06 3.82 9.10
CA GLU A 496 6.53 3.83 9.11
C GLU A 496 7.13 3.87 7.70
N ALA A 497 6.47 3.23 6.73
CA ALA A 497 7.06 2.92 5.42
C ALA A 497 6.68 3.90 4.31
N VAL A 498 5.49 4.51 4.38
CA VAL A 498 4.93 5.30 3.28
C VAL A 498 4.87 6.77 3.69
N ARG A 499 5.94 7.51 3.36
CA ARG A 499 6.07 8.94 3.67
C ARG A 499 5.19 9.79 2.75
N ASP A 500 4.89 11.02 3.17
CA ASP A 500 4.01 11.98 2.46
C ASP A 500 4.31 12.12 0.96
N ALA A 501 5.59 12.14 0.57
CA ALA A 501 6.00 12.28 -0.82
C ALA A 501 5.54 11.12 -1.72
N LEU A 502 5.49 9.89 -1.18
CA LEU A 502 5.02 8.71 -1.90
C LEU A 502 3.48 8.66 -1.89
N LEU A 503 2.86 8.91 -0.73
CA LEU A 503 1.40 8.96 -0.57
C LEU A 503 0.74 10.03 -1.45
N ALA A 504 1.42 11.15 -1.69
CA ALA A 504 0.94 12.22 -2.57
C ALA A 504 0.79 11.76 -4.03
N ASN A 505 1.55 10.75 -4.45
CA ASN A 505 1.50 10.19 -5.80
C ASN A 505 0.66 8.89 -5.89
N CYS A 506 0.27 8.31 -4.75
CA CYS A 506 -0.63 7.16 -4.68
C CYS A 506 -2.09 7.60 -4.62
N GLY A 507 -2.76 7.60 -5.77
CA GLY A 507 -4.17 7.97 -5.87
C GLY A 507 -5.13 6.91 -5.36
N ILE A 508 -4.73 5.63 -5.39
CA ILE A 508 -5.51 4.53 -4.83
C ILE A 508 -4.92 4.16 -3.47
N ARG A 509 -5.75 4.16 -2.43
CA ARG A 509 -5.33 3.83 -1.06
C ARG A 509 -6.27 2.80 -0.48
N ILE A 510 -5.73 1.63 -0.13
CA ILE A 510 -6.49 0.50 0.39
C ILE A 510 -5.93 0.13 1.75
N SER A 511 -6.77 0.08 2.77
CA SER A 511 -6.41 -0.43 4.08
C SER A 511 -7.26 -1.64 4.40
N LEU A 512 -6.64 -2.82 4.35
CA LEU A 512 -7.16 -4.04 4.97
C LEU A 512 -7.07 -3.89 6.49
N ARG A 513 -7.49 -4.93 7.23
CA ARG A 513 -7.38 -4.94 8.70
C ARG A 513 -5.95 -4.62 9.17
N VAL A 514 -5.84 -3.57 9.97
CA VAL A 514 -4.61 -3.15 10.69
C VAL A 514 -4.81 -3.25 12.21
N THR A 515 -3.73 -3.23 12.98
CA THR A 515 -3.80 -3.32 14.45
C THR A 515 -4.20 -2.00 15.09
N ASP A 516 -3.69 -0.89 14.56
CA ASP A 516 -3.78 0.42 15.17
C ASP A 516 -4.47 1.42 14.26
N GLU A 517 -5.27 2.32 14.83
CA GLU A 517 -5.95 3.39 14.10
C GLU A 517 -4.97 4.30 13.36
N HIS A 518 -3.76 4.49 13.91
CA HIS A 518 -2.72 5.31 13.30
C HIS A 518 -2.32 4.80 11.90
N ASP A 519 -2.18 3.48 11.73
CA ASP A 519 -1.87 2.87 10.44
C ASP A 519 -3.05 2.99 9.45
N ALA A 520 -4.28 2.87 9.94
CA ALA A 520 -5.49 3.04 9.12
C ALA A 520 -5.60 4.47 8.58
N VAL A 521 -5.38 5.45 9.46
CA VAL A 521 -5.41 6.88 9.14
C VAL A 521 -4.26 7.26 8.21
N ALA A 522 -3.05 6.72 8.40
CA ALA A 522 -1.91 6.98 7.53
C ALA A 522 -2.19 6.59 6.06
N VAL A 523 -2.95 5.52 5.82
CA VAL A 523 -3.30 5.08 4.46
C VAL A 523 -4.53 5.80 3.93
N THR A 524 -5.66 5.71 4.62
CA THR A 524 -6.97 6.14 4.07
C THR A 524 -7.44 7.48 4.61
N GLY A 525 -6.82 8.00 5.67
CA GLY A 525 -7.31 9.15 6.44
C GLY A 525 -8.49 8.83 7.35
N SER A 526 -8.87 7.54 7.49
CA SER A 526 -9.93 7.07 8.37
C SER A 526 -9.44 5.94 9.27
N ALA A 527 -9.96 5.87 10.50
CA ALA A 527 -9.70 4.80 11.44
C ALA A 527 -10.48 3.50 11.14
N SER A 528 -11.47 3.54 10.24
CA SER A 528 -12.42 2.43 10.01
C SER A 528 -11.76 1.09 9.68
N ALA A 529 -10.56 1.08 9.11
CA ALA A 529 -9.85 -0.16 8.79
C ALA A 529 -9.33 -0.92 10.02
N ALA A 530 -9.07 -0.23 11.14
CA ALA A 530 -8.68 -0.85 12.40
C ALA A 530 -9.88 -1.57 13.07
N ALA A 531 -11.11 -1.13 12.77
CA ALA A 531 -12.34 -1.75 13.26
C ALA A 531 -12.77 -2.99 12.47
N ILE A 532 -12.04 -3.39 11.42
CA ILE A 532 -12.40 -4.56 10.60
C ILE A 532 -12.26 -5.85 11.43
N PRO A 533 -13.31 -6.70 11.54
CA PRO A 533 -13.24 -7.93 12.31
C PRO A 533 -12.17 -8.91 11.81
N LEU A 534 -11.54 -9.66 12.73
CA LEU A 534 -10.51 -10.66 12.42
C LEU A 534 -10.96 -11.71 11.40
N ALA A 535 -12.25 -12.09 11.45
CA ALA A 535 -12.83 -13.09 10.55
C ALA A 535 -13.07 -12.56 9.12
N ALA A 536 -13.13 -11.24 8.92
CA ALA A 536 -13.46 -10.61 7.64
C ALA A 536 -12.21 -10.45 6.74
N ARG A 537 -11.57 -11.56 6.37
CA ARG A 537 -10.38 -11.54 5.49
C ARG A 537 -10.72 -10.94 4.12
N GLY A 538 -9.81 -10.12 3.58
CA GLY A 538 -10.00 -9.39 2.33
C GLY A 538 -10.94 -8.18 2.42
N ARG A 539 -11.56 -7.92 3.59
CA ARG A 539 -12.31 -6.68 3.82
C ARG A 539 -11.35 -5.51 3.96
N CYS A 540 -11.66 -4.42 3.28
CA CYS A 540 -10.82 -3.24 3.24
C CYS A 540 -11.65 -1.96 3.21
N VAL A 541 -11.00 -0.87 3.61
CA VAL A 541 -11.44 0.50 3.36
C VAL A 541 -10.65 1.00 2.16
N VAL A 542 -11.36 1.51 1.16
CA VAL A 542 -10.79 2.02 -0.08
C VAL A 542 -11.02 3.52 -0.15
N ARG A 543 -9.99 4.26 -0.56
CA ARG A 543 -10.06 5.68 -0.91
C ARG A 543 -9.36 5.91 -2.23
N VAL A 544 -10.08 6.54 -3.16
CA VAL A 544 -9.53 7.06 -4.41
C VAL A 544 -9.28 8.57 -4.24
N ALA A 545 -8.27 9.12 -4.91
CA ALA A 545 -7.94 10.54 -4.87
C ALA A 545 -9.18 11.42 -5.12
N GLY A 546 -9.43 12.37 -4.22
CA GLY A 546 -10.60 13.26 -4.29
C GLY A 546 -11.95 12.61 -3.93
N GLY A 547 -11.99 11.32 -3.60
CA GLY A 547 -13.20 10.59 -3.21
C GLY A 547 -13.33 10.34 -1.70
N ALA A 548 -14.54 9.99 -1.28
CA ALA A 548 -14.84 9.51 0.07
C ALA A 548 -14.33 8.08 0.29
N THR A 549 -14.09 7.72 1.55
CA THR A 549 -13.76 6.35 1.95
C THR A 549 -14.97 5.44 1.79
N ARG A 550 -14.75 4.21 1.31
CA ARG A 550 -15.80 3.19 1.15
C ARG A 550 -15.32 1.86 1.72
N THR A 551 -16.21 1.10 2.32
CA THR A 551 -15.91 -0.28 2.72
C THR A 551 -16.12 -1.20 1.53
N ALA A 552 -15.15 -2.06 1.25
CA ALA A 552 -15.19 -3.01 0.16
C ALA A 552 -14.66 -4.38 0.57
N GLN A 553 -15.02 -5.38 -0.22
CA GLN A 553 -14.52 -6.73 -0.13
C GLN A 553 -13.66 -7.03 -1.36
N ALA A 554 -12.40 -7.37 -1.12
CA ALA A 554 -11.49 -7.86 -2.15
C ALA A 554 -11.91 -9.24 -2.63
N ALA A 555 -11.69 -9.48 -3.93
CA ALA A 555 -11.88 -10.78 -4.54
C ALA A 555 -10.75 -11.75 -4.16
N LEU A 556 -11.04 -13.04 -4.26
CA LEU A 556 -10.09 -14.13 -4.16
C LEU A 556 -10.00 -14.82 -5.51
N ALA A 557 -8.78 -15.03 -6.00
CA ALA A 557 -8.55 -15.86 -7.18
C ALA A 557 -8.34 -17.31 -6.75
N SER A 558 -9.24 -18.21 -7.16
CA SER A 558 -9.07 -19.63 -6.86
C SER A 558 -7.89 -20.23 -7.64
N PRO A 559 -7.23 -21.29 -7.14
CA PRO A 559 -6.17 -21.98 -7.86
C PRO A 559 -6.59 -22.46 -9.26
N GLU A 560 -7.83 -22.92 -9.41
CA GLU A 560 -8.39 -23.36 -10.69
C GLU A 560 -8.52 -22.18 -11.67
N HIS A 561 -8.97 -21.02 -11.17
CA HIS A 561 -9.08 -19.81 -11.98
C HIS A 561 -7.71 -19.31 -12.45
N LEU A 562 -6.71 -19.32 -11.57
CA LEU A 562 -5.33 -18.95 -11.90
C LEU A 562 -4.72 -19.91 -12.93
N ALA A 563 -4.92 -21.22 -12.77
CA ALA A 563 -4.45 -22.22 -13.72
C ALA A 563 -5.10 -22.02 -15.11
N ALA A 564 -6.40 -21.71 -15.15
CA ALA A 564 -7.09 -21.39 -16.40
C ALA A 564 -6.54 -20.12 -17.06
N LEU A 565 -6.20 -19.10 -16.26
CA LEU A 565 -5.61 -17.86 -16.76
C LEU A 565 -4.20 -18.10 -17.33
N VAL A 566 -3.37 -18.89 -16.65
CA VAL A 566 -2.04 -19.30 -17.12
C VAL A 566 -2.14 -20.05 -18.44
N ALA A 567 -3.06 -21.02 -18.53
CA ALA A 567 -3.30 -21.77 -19.77
C ALA A 567 -3.76 -20.86 -20.92
N ALA A 568 -4.67 -19.91 -20.65
CA ALA A 568 -5.14 -18.96 -21.65
C ALA A 568 -4.07 -17.96 -22.11
N ALA A 569 -3.07 -17.69 -21.27
CA ALA A 569 -1.95 -16.80 -21.59
C ALA A 569 -0.74 -17.51 -22.22
N ALA A 570 -0.76 -18.85 -22.35
CA ALA A 570 0.39 -19.64 -22.77
C ALA A 570 0.93 -19.27 -24.17
N ASP A 571 0.03 -18.94 -25.10
CA ASP A 571 0.39 -18.56 -26.48
C ASP A 571 0.72 -17.06 -26.64
N GLN A 572 0.59 -16.26 -25.58
CA GLN A 572 0.93 -14.84 -25.64
C GLN A 572 2.46 -14.66 -25.67
N PRO A 573 2.97 -13.67 -26.44
CA PRO A 573 4.40 -13.40 -26.46
C PRO A 573 4.85 -12.95 -25.07
N ARG A 574 5.92 -13.57 -24.56
CA ARG A 574 6.55 -13.13 -23.32
C ARG A 574 7.31 -11.84 -23.58
N MET A 575 6.96 -10.78 -22.84
CA MET A 575 7.67 -9.52 -22.95
C MET A 575 9.09 -9.66 -22.38
N PRO A 576 10.08 -8.96 -22.97
CA PRO A 576 11.43 -8.95 -22.43
C PRO A 576 11.41 -8.46 -20.98
N ARG A 577 12.22 -9.11 -20.14
CA ARG A 577 12.42 -8.64 -18.77
C ARG A 577 13.04 -7.24 -18.80
N PRO A 578 12.66 -6.34 -17.88
CA PRO A 578 13.29 -5.03 -17.74
C PRO A 578 14.73 -5.10 -17.19
N TRP A 579 15.29 -6.31 -17.05
CA TRP A 579 16.67 -6.57 -16.68
C TRP A 579 17.17 -7.84 -17.39
N ARG A 580 18.49 -7.98 -17.50
CA ARG A 580 19.11 -9.22 -17.98
C ARG A 580 19.24 -10.22 -16.85
N GLU A 581 19.13 -11.50 -17.19
CA GLU A 581 19.40 -12.58 -16.23
C GLU A 581 20.81 -12.43 -15.63
N PRO A 582 21.00 -12.80 -14.35
CA PRO A 582 22.32 -12.88 -13.75
C PRO A 582 23.27 -13.72 -14.59
N LEU A 583 24.56 -13.40 -14.53
CA LEU A 583 25.56 -14.21 -15.21
C LEU A 583 25.51 -15.66 -14.68
N PRO A 584 25.58 -16.66 -15.57
CA PRO A 584 25.55 -18.06 -15.16
C PRO A 584 26.78 -18.38 -14.31
N GLU A 585 26.66 -19.29 -13.34
CA GLU A 585 27.80 -19.72 -12.52
C GLU A 585 28.90 -20.37 -13.36
N ARG A 586 28.52 -21.00 -14.48
CA ARG A 586 29.44 -21.62 -15.44
C ARG A 586 29.07 -21.18 -16.84
N LEU A 587 30.04 -20.56 -17.52
CA LEU A 587 29.88 -20.09 -18.89
C LEU A 587 30.67 -21.00 -19.84
N PRO A 588 30.01 -21.75 -20.75
CA PRO A 588 30.72 -22.49 -21.79
C PRO A 588 31.28 -21.52 -22.84
N LEU A 589 32.45 -21.83 -23.39
CA LEU A 589 33.10 -21.00 -24.42
C LEU A 589 32.22 -20.78 -25.65
N ALA A 590 31.40 -21.77 -26.01
CA ALA A 590 30.46 -21.69 -27.13
C ALA A 590 29.39 -20.60 -26.97
N ALA A 591 29.08 -20.17 -25.73
CA ALA A 591 28.13 -19.09 -25.47
C ALA A 591 28.73 -17.69 -25.63
N VAL A 592 30.04 -17.57 -25.84
CA VAL A 592 30.71 -16.28 -26.05
C VAL A 592 30.83 -16.03 -27.55
N GLU A 593 29.96 -15.17 -28.08
CA GLU A 593 30.01 -14.72 -29.47
C GLU A 593 31.22 -13.80 -29.69
N ALA A 594 32.01 -14.07 -30.74
CA ALA A 594 33.09 -13.19 -31.17
C ALA A 594 33.24 -13.21 -32.69
N SER A 595 33.69 -12.08 -33.24
CA SER A 595 34.04 -11.92 -34.66
C SER A 595 35.55 -11.76 -34.82
N GLY A 596 36.15 -12.51 -35.75
CA GLY A 596 37.58 -12.46 -36.08
C GLY A 596 38.49 -13.22 -35.10
N ASP A 597 39.80 -12.92 -35.14
CA ASP A 597 40.86 -13.66 -34.41
C ASP A 597 41.02 -13.25 -32.93
N ALA A 598 39.97 -12.73 -32.30
CA ALA A 598 40.02 -12.29 -30.90
C ALA A 598 39.87 -13.49 -29.93
N VAL A 599 40.61 -13.47 -28.83
CA VAL A 599 40.50 -14.48 -27.76
C VAL A 599 39.21 -14.22 -26.98
N ARG A 600 38.30 -15.19 -26.96
CA ARG A 600 37.07 -15.09 -26.16
C ARG A 600 37.39 -15.31 -24.69
N LEU A 601 37.07 -14.34 -23.84
CA LEU A 601 37.30 -14.43 -22.41
C LEU A 601 36.04 -14.78 -21.65
N GLY A 602 34.90 -14.19 -21.97
CA GLY A 602 33.68 -14.41 -21.18
C GLY A 602 32.57 -13.44 -21.54
N VAL A 603 31.70 -13.13 -20.57
CA VAL A 603 30.69 -12.08 -20.70
C VAL A 603 30.74 -11.12 -19.52
N VAL A 604 30.51 -9.84 -19.79
CA VAL A 604 30.38 -8.77 -18.80
C VAL A 604 28.92 -8.37 -18.70
N ASP A 605 28.47 -8.10 -17.48
CA ASP A 605 27.13 -7.65 -17.17
C ASP A 605 27.13 -6.15 -16.87
N ARG A 606 26.31 -5.42 -17.64
CA ARG A 606 26.12 -3.96 -17.55
C ARG A 606 24.65 -3.65 -17.27
N PRO A 607 24.20 -3.73 -16.00
CA PRO A 607 22.80 -3.51 -15.63
C PRO A 607 22.27 -2.14 -16.05
N ALA A 608 23.10 -1.09 -15.98
CA ALA A 608 22.73 0.28 -16.35
C ALA A 608 22.40 0.45 -17.85
N GLU A 609 22.85 -0.48 -18.68
CA GLU A 609 22.60 -0.55 -20.13
C GLU A 609 21.65 -1.70 -20.51
N GLN A 610 21.17 -2.49 -19.55
CA GLN A 610 20.44 -3.75 -19.78
C GLN A 610 21.17 -4.70 -20.77
N LEU A 611 22.50 -4.73 -20.69
CA LEU A 611 23.36 -5.41 -21.65
C LEU A 611 24.22 -6.47 -20.95
N VAL A 612 24.25 -7.66 -21.55
CA VAL A 612 25.31 -8.65 -21.31
C VAL A 612 26.12 -8.71 -22.59
N ALA A 613 27.38 -8.32 -22.52
CA ALA A 613 28.26 -8.18 -23.68
C ALA A 613 29.38 -9.23 -23.66
N PRO A 614 29.78 -9.79 -24.81
CA PRO A 614 30.94 -10.65 -24.88
C PRO A 614 32.22 -9.86 -24.55
N VAL A 615 33.07 -10.47 -23.74
CA VAL A 615 34.41 -9.98 -23.44
C VAL A 615 35.38 -10.75 -24.32
N VAL A 616 36.05 -10.01 -25.20
CA VAL A 616 37.11 -10.53 -26.06
C VAL A 616 38.41 -9.80 -25.76
N TRP A 617 39.52 -10.48 -25.97
CA TRP A 617 40.86 -9.93 -25.82
C TRP A 617 41.60 -10.02 -27.14
N ARG A 618 42.10 -8.86 -27.58
CA ARG A 618 42.93 -8.67 -28.78
C ARG A 618 44.30 -8.21 -28.30
N PRO A 619 45.28 -9.11 -28.17
CA PRO A 619 46.56 -8.79 -27.54
C PRO A 619 47.29 -7.59 -28.15
N ALA A 620 47.14 -7.38 -29.46
CA ALA A 620 47.75 -6.26 -30.17
C ALA A 620 47.09 -4.88 -29.90
N LEU A 621 45.83 -4.86 -29.43
CA LEU A 621 45.06 -3.64 -29.17
C LEU A 621 44.87 -3.39 -27.67
N ASP A 622 44.54 -4.43 -26.92
CA ASP A 622 44.16 -4.34 -25.50
C ASP A 622 45.37 -4.53 -24.56
N GLY A 623 46.54 -4.84 -25.12
CA GLY A 623 47.77 -5.08 -24.37
C GLY A 623 47.75 -6.38 -23.54
N PRO A 624 48.67 -6.51 -22.57
CA PRO A 624 48.80 -7.70 -21.73
C PRO A 624 47.60 -7.93 -20.80
N LEU A 625 47.23 -9.20 -20.62
CA LEU A 625 46.17 -9.63 -19.72
C LEU A 625 46.75 -10.09 -18.37
N LEU A 626 46.16 -9.63 -17.26
CA LEU A 626 46.45 -10.14 -15.91
C LEU A 626 45.17 -10.57 -15.20
N ALA A 627 45.08 -11.86 -14.82
CA ALA A 627 43.99 -12.40 -14.01
C ALA A 627 44.47 -12.69 -12.57
N VAL A 628 43.89 -12.00 -11.57
CA VAL A 628 44.24 -12.16 -10.16
C VAL A 628 43.07 -12.79 -9.40
N GLY A 629 43.35 -13.71 -8.47
CA GLY A 629 42.31 -14.44 -7.73
C GLY A 629 42.86 -15.43 -6.72
N GLY A 630 42.06 -15.82 -5.72
CA GLY A 630 42.43 -16.79 -4.70
C GLY A 630 42.40 -18.24 -5.18
N ALA A 631 42.45 -19.17 -4.22
CA ALA A 631 42.31 -20.59 -4.48
C ALA A 631 40.92 -20.94 -5.07
N ALA A 632 40.89 -21.81 -6.07
CA ALA A 632 39.66 -22.25 -6.75
C ALA A 632 38.80 -21.11 -7.33
N SER A 633 39.41 -19.99 -7.70
CA SER A 633 38.74 -18.84 -8.34
C SER A 633 38.56 -18.98 -9.85
N GLY A 634 39.20 -19.97 -10.48
CA GLY A 634 39.16 -20.19 -11.93
C GLY A 634 40.37 -19.68 -12.71
N ARG A 635 41.43 -19.20 -12.05
CA ARG A 635 42.66 -18.67 -12.69
C ARG A 635 43.34 -19.61 -13.67
N THR A 636 43.60 -20.84 -13.25
CA THR A 636 44.17 -21.87 -14.14
C THR A 636 43.24 -22.11 -15.34
N GLY A 637 41.92 -22.02 -15.15
CA GLY A 637 40.95 -22.07 -16.23
C GLY A 637 41.08 -20.90 -17.21
N VAL A 638 41.41 -19.69 -16.75
CA VAL A 638 41.71 -18.54 -17.62
C VAL A 638 42.99 -18.79 -18.42
N ALA A 639 44.05 -19.28 -17.77
CA ALA A 639 45.29 -19.64 -18.46
C ALA A 639 45.04 -20.71 -19.53
N ASP A 640 44.29 -21.76 -19.19
CA ASP A 640 43.91 -22.83 -20.12
C ASP A 640 43.07 -22.31 -21.30
N LEU A 641 42.08 -21.45 -21.01
CA LEU A 641 41.21 -20.84 -22.02
C LEU A 641 42.00 -20.02 -23.04
N VAL A 642 42.91 -19.19 -22.55
CA VAL A 642 43.72 -18.29 -23.39
C VAL A 642 44.75 -19.10 -24.18
N ALA A 643 45.44 -20.04 -23.52
CA ALA A 643 46.44 -20.90 -24.13
C ALA A 643 45.86 -21.77 -25.25
N ALA A 644 44.70 -22.36 -25.03
CA ALA A 644 44.01 -23.19 -26.04
C ALA A 644 43.64 -22.38 -27.30
N GLN A 645 43.18 -21.13 -27.13
CA GLN A 645 42.81 -20.26 -28.26
C GLN A 645 44.03 -19.68 -28.99
N LEU A 646 45.13 -19.43 -28.28
CA LEU A 646 46.39 -18.95 -28.88
C LEU A 646 47.27 -20.07 -29.44
N GLY A 647 46.93 -21.34 -29.20
CA GLY A 647 47.74 -22.49 -29.62
C GLY A 647 49.11 -22.57 -28.95
N THR A 648 49.25 -22.02 -27.73
CA THR A 648 50.52 -22.01 -26.97
C THR A 648 50.39 -22.84 -25.69
N PRO A 649 51.42 -23.56 -25.24
CA PRO A 649 51.38 -24.24 -23.96
C PRO A 649 51.41 -23.24 -22.79
N VAL A 650 50.76 -23.60 -21.68
CA VAL A 650 50.79 -22.84 -20.43
C VAL A 650 52.09 -23.10 -19.69
N VAL A 651 52.68 -22.02 -19.15
CA VAL A 651 53.85 -22.06 -18.30
C VAL A 651 53.41 -22.03 -16.83
N ASP A 652 53.53 -23.15 -16.14
CA ASP A 652 53.13 -23.35 -14.73
C ASP A 652 54.34 -23.61 -13.80
N ARG A 653 55.56 -23.43 -14.32
CA ARG A 653 56.81 -23.68 -13.61
C ARG A 653 57.89 -22.67 -13.98
N GLU A 654 58.65 -22.28 -12.97
CA GLU A 654 59.72 -21.29 -13.04
C GLU A 654 60.88 -21.70 -13.98
N ASP A 655 61.15 -22.99 -14.11
CA ASP A 655 62.17 -23.53 -15.03
C ASP A 655 61.73 -23.48 -16.50
N ALA A 656 60.46 -23.79 -16.77
CA ALA A 656 59.86 -23.64 -18.09
C ALA A 656 59.64 -22.15 -18.47
N LEU A 657 59.39 -21.29 -17.47
CA LEU A 657 59.25 -19.84 -17.67
C LEU A 657 60.53 -19.21 -18.20
N TRP A 658 61.68 -19.61 -17.63
CA TRP A 658 62.98 -19.17 -18.11
C TRP A 658 63.18 -19.43 -19.61
N ASP A 659 62.77 -20.61 -20.09
CA ASP A 659 62.89 -20.95 -21.51
C ASP A 659 61.89 -20.22 -22.38
N ALA A 660 60.66 -20.09 -21.92
CA ALA A 660 59.59 -19.40 -22.64
C ALA A 660 59.99 -17.95 -22.96
N LEU A 661 60.73 -17.31 -22.06
CA LEU A 661 61.22 -15.94 -22.23
C LEU A 661 62.32 -15.79 -23.26
N ALA A 662 63.02 -16.87 -23.62
CA ALA A 662 64.02 -16.87 -24.68
C ALA A 662 63.42 -17.04 -26.09
N GLU A 663 62.19 -17.56 -26.20
CA GLU A 663 61.56 -17.91 -27.49
C GLU A 663 60.50 -16.89 -27.92
N PRO A 664 60.54 -16.33 -29.15
CA PRO A 664 59.55 -15.37 -29.60
C PRO A 664 58.15 -15.98 -29.65
N GLY A 665 57.12 -15.15 -29.48
CA GLY A 665 55.71 -15.55 -29.58
C GLY A 665 54.90 -15.30 -28.31
N ALA A 666 53.67 -15.82 -28.32
CA ALA A 666 52.74 -15.71 -27.22
C ALA A 666 53.24 -16.45 -25.97
N ILE A 667 52.95 -15.90 -24.79
CA ILE A 667 53.28 -16.52 -23.52
C ILE A 667 52.08 -16.44 -22.58
N VAL A 668 51.71 -17.59 -22.03
CA VAL A 668 50.64 -17.72 -21.03
C VAL A 668 51.26 -18.32 -19.79
N VAL A 669 51.26 -17.57 -18.69
CA VAL A 669 51.89 -17.96 -17.43
C VAL A 669 50.83 -18.11 -16.34
N ASP A 670 50.74 -19.29 -15.74
CA ASP A 670 49.82 -19.56 -14.62
C ASP A 670 50.55 -19.44 -13.27
N ASP A 671 49.91 -18.84 -12.27
CA ASP A 671 50.47 -18.64 -10.92
C ASP A 671 51.86 -17.95 -10.92
N LEU A 672 52.03 -16.87 -11.70
CA LEU A 672 53.30 -16.14 -11.86
C LEU A 672 53.91 -15.71 -10.53
N ASP A 673 53.10 -15.28 -9.56
CA ASP A 673 53.58 -14.86 -8.25
C ASP A 673 54.27 -16.00 -7.48
N LEU A 674 53.79 -17.24 -7.62
CA LEU A 674 54.42 -18.42 -7.04
C LEU A 674 55.70 -18.81 -7.78
N GLN A 675 55.73 -18.64 -9.10
CA GLN A 675 56.92 -18.93 -9.90
C GLN A 675 58.05 -17.95 -9.54
N LEU A 676 57.74 -16.65 -9.45
CA LEU A 676 58.70 -15.62 -9.05
C LEU A 676 59.25 -15.88 -7.64
N ALA A 677 58.39 -16.25 -6.69
CA ALA A 677 58.79 -16.54 -5.32
C ALA A 677 59.72 -17.75 -5.16
N ARG A 678 59.86 -18.60 -6.19
CA ARG A 678 60.77 -19.76 -6.20
C ARG A 678 62.11 -19.48 -6.85
N LEU A 679 62.28 -18.32 -7.49
CA LEU A 679 63.52 -17.91 -8.13
C LEU A 679 64.45 -17.23 -7.13
N ALA A 680 65.76 -17.33 -7.36
CA ALA A 680 66.74 -16.49 -6.66
C ALA A 680 66.56 -15.02 -7.08
N ASP A 681 66.99 -14.06 -6.25
CA ASP A 681 66.75 -12.62 -6.48
C ASP A 681 67.20 -12.14 -7.87
N ASP A 682 68.39 -12.57 -8.32
CA ASP A 682 68.93 -12.19 -9.63
C ASP A 682 68.12 -12.81 -10.79
N GLN A 683 67.66 -14.06 -10.64
CA GLN A 683 66.80 -14.72 -11.61
C GLN A 683 65.42 -14.08 -11.65
N GLN A 684 64.85 -13.75 -10.49
CA GLN A 684 63.58 -13.06 -10.36
C GLN A 684 63.64 -11.70 -11.08
N ALA A 685 64.71 -10.93 -10.86
CA ALA A 685 64.93 -9.66 -11.55
C ALA A 685 65.04 -9.84 -13.08
N ALA A 686 65.79 -10.85 -13.54
CA ALA A 686 65.93 -11.14 -14.97
C ALA A 686 64.60 -11.55 -15.63
N VAL A 687 63.80 -12.40 -14.96
CA VAL A 687 62.48 -12.82 -15.44
C VAL A 687 61.50 -11.65 -15.50
N VAL A 688 61.45 -10.81 -14.46
CA VAL A 688 60.60 -9.61 -14.43
C VAL A 688 60.98 -8.64 -15.55
N GLN A 689 62.27 -8.39 -15.77
CA GLN A 689 62.71 -7.51 -16.86
C GLN A 689 62.36 -8.09 -18.25
N ALA A 690 62.55 -9.39 -18.45
CA ALA A 690 62.22 -10.05 -19.72
C ALA A 690 60.72 -10.06 -20.01
N LEU A 691 59.88 -10.33 -19.00
CA LEU A 691 58.42 -10.23 -19.10
C LEU A 691 57.98 -8.79 -19.38
N ALA A 692 58.50 -7.81 -18.64
CA ALA A 692 58.19 -6.41 -18.86
C ALA A 692 58.55 -5.94 -20.28
N ARG A 693 59.68 -6.43 -20.81
CA ARG A 693 60.08 -6.18 -22.20
C ARG A 693 59.07 -6.78 -23.19
N ARG A 694 58.71 -8.06 -23.04
CA ARG A 694 57.69 -8.74 -23.88
C ARG A 694 56.35 -7.99 -23.89
N MET A 695 55.91 -7.56 -22.70
CA MET A 695 54.67 -6.81 -22.52
C MET A 695 54.69 -5.48 -23.29
N ARG A 696 55.83 -4.78 -23.33
CA ARG A 696 55.98 -3.51 -24.05
C ARG A 696 56.18 -3.68 -25.55
N GLU A 697 56.74 -4.80 -25.99
CA GLU A 697 56.94 -5.12 -27.41
C GLU A 697 55.64 -5.51 -28.13
N GLY A 698 54.52 -5.62 -27.41
CA GLY A 698 53.20 -5.96 -27.98
C GLY A 698 53.02 -7.46 -28.25
N ALA A 699 53.88 -8.33 -27.71
CA ALA A 699 53.70 -9.76 -27.79
C ALA A 699 52.45 -10.17 -26.97
N PRO A 700 51.69 -11.21 -27.38
CA PRO A 700 50.59 -11.71 -26.57
C PRO A 700 51.09 -12.28 -25.25
N VAL A 701 50.82 -11.57 -24.15
CA VAL A 701 51.20 -11.96 -22.79
C VAL A 701 49.95 -12.05 -21.94
N ALA A 702 49.66 -13.25 -21.42
CA ALA A 702 48.60 -13.47 -20.44
C ALA A 702 49.18 -14.07 -19.16
N LEU A 703 48.90 -13.44 -18.03
CA LEU A 703 49.46 -13.79 -16.73
C LEU A 703 48.32 -14.09 -15.76
N THR A 704 48.49 -15.09 -14.91
CA THR A 704 47.63 -15.27 -13.74
C THR A 704 48.46 -15.18 -12.46
N ALA A 705 47.86 -14.73 -11.36
CA ALA A 705 48.52 -14.62 -10.06
C ALA A 705 47.54 -14.78 -8.90
N ARG A 706 48.02 -15.20 -7.72
CA ARG A 706 47.17 -15.31 -6.51
C ARG A 706 46.90 -13.94 -5.91
N ARG A 707 47.91 -13.11 -6.00
CA ARG A 707 47.99 -11.75 -5.47
C ARG A 707 49.02 -10.97 -6.25
N VAL A 708 48.92 -9.65 -6.21
CA VAL A 708 49.97 -8.77 -6.75
C VAL A 708 51.08 -8.68 -5.72
N SER A 709 52.13 -9.49 -5.88
CA SER A 709 53.30 -9.49 -4.99
C SER A 709 54.25 -8.31 -5.30
N THR A 710 55.18 -8.02 -4.39
CA THR A 710 56.19 -6.96 -4.59
C THR A 710 57.02 -7.20 -5.86
N ALA A 711 57.35 -8.46 -6.18
CA ALA A 711 58.07 -8.84 -7.39
C ALA A 711 57.30 -8.50 -8.68
N MET A 712 55.97 -8.44 -8.61
CA MET A 712 55.10 -8.07 -9.73
C MET A 712 54.89 -6.56 -9.88
N GLY A 713 55.48 -5.73 -9.02
CA GLY A 713 55.25 -4.28 -9.00
C GLY A 713 55.54 -3.57 -10.32
N GLN A 714 56.48 -4.08 -11.13
CA GLN A 714 56.78 -3.56 -12.47
C GLN A 714 55.86 -4.13 -13.57
N LEU A 715 55.25 -5.29 -13.35
CA LEU A 715 54.45 -6.03 -14.34
C LEU A 715 52.98 -5.67 -14.25
N ALA A 716 52.42 -5.62 -13.04
CA ALA A 716 50.99 -5.38 -12.84
C ALA A 716 50.50 -4.05 -13.47
N PRO A 717 51.24 -2.93 -13.41
CA PRO A 717 50.84 -1.69 -14.08
C PRO A 717 50.87 -1.75 -15.62
N LEU A 718 51.61 -2.69 -16.20
CA LEU A 718 51.68 -2.87 -17.66
C LEU A 718 50.51 -3.69 -18.22
N ALA A 719 49.74 -4.36 -17.36
CA ALA A 719 48.54 -5.10 -17.76
C ALA A 719 47.32 -4.18 -17.69
N GLU A 720 46.96 -3.60 -18.84
CA GLU A 720 45.79 -2.72 -18.98
C GLU A 720 44.47 -3.49 -18.83
N LEU A 721 44.43 -4.73 -19.33
CA LEU A 721 43.31 -5.63 -19.15
C LEU A 721 43.51 -6.46 -17.86
N ARG A 722 42.75 -6.14 -16.82
CA ARG A 722 42.85 -6.81 -15.51
C ARG A 722 41.54 -7.43 -15.09
N ILE A 723 41.56 -8.74 -14.84
CA ILE A 723 40.41 -9.49 -14.33
C ILE A 723 40.68 -9.84 -12.87
N LEU A 724 39.80 -9.40 -11.97
CA LEU A 724 39.84 -9.71 -10.55
C LEU A 724 38.79 -10.77 -10.25
N LEU A 725 39.22 -12.03 -10.26
CA LEU A 725 38.39 -13.17 -9.86
C LEU A 725 38.17 -13.17 -8.33
N ARG A 726 37.43 -14.16 -7.82
CA ARG A 726 37.21 -14.32 -6.38
C ARG A 726 38.53 -14.24 -5.59
N ILE A 727 38.62 -13.29 -4.66
CA ILE A 727 39.75 -13.10 -3.74
C ILE A 727 39.24 -13.25 -2.30
N ALA A 728 40.05 -13.85 -1.43
CA ALA A 728 39.62 -14.25 -0.08
C ALA A 728 39.28 -13.05 0.83
N SER A 729 40.01 -11.94 0.70
CA SER A 729 39.82 -10.76 1.54
C SER A 729 39.63 -9.47 0.75
N ARG A 730 38.84 -8.55 1.32
CA ARG A 730 38.63 -7.20 0.78
C ARG A 730 39.93 -6.41 0.63
N GLN A 731 40.86 -6.56 1.57
CA GLN A 731 42.16 -5.89 1.51
C GLN A 731 42.99 -6.34 0.31
N GLU A 732 43.06 -7.66 0.06
CA GLU A 732 43.74 -8.21 -1.12
C GLU A 732 43.07 -7.78 -2.43
N HIS A 733 41.73 -7.70 -2.45
CA HIS A 733 40.98 -7.20 -3.61
C HIS A 733 41.36 -5.76 -3.97
N VAL A 734 41.47 -4.88 -2.96
CA VAL A 734 41.92 -3.49 -3.15
C VAL A 734 43.37 -3.42 -3.61
N VAL A 735 44.27 -4.23 -3.03
CA VAL A 735 45.69 -4.30 -3.45
C VAL A 735 45.81 -4.80 -4.90
N ALA A 736 44.92 -5.67 -5.35
CA ALA A 736 44.87 -6.10 -6.74
C ALA A 736 44.31 -5.03 -7.71
N GLY A 737 43.83 -3.90 -7.19
CA GLY A 737 43.33 -2.76 -7.96
C GLY A 737 41.81 -2.71 -8.09
N GLY A 738 41.06 -3.47 -7.31
CA GLY A 738 39.59 -3.46 -7.31
C GLY A 738 38.99 -2.50 -6.30
N ALA A 739 37.76 -2.05 -6.55
CA ALA A 739 37.04 -1.21 -5.60
C ALA A 739 36.56 -2.03 -4.39
N GLY A 740 36.89 -1.61 -3.17
CA GLY A 740 36.66 -2.42 -1.96
C GLY A 740 35.19 -2.81 -1.72
N GLN A 741 34.24 -2.01 -2.16
CA GLN A 741 32.80 -2.27 -2.07
C GLN A 741 32.29 -3.34 -3.04
N LEU A 742 33.09 -3.70 -4.05
CA LEU A 742 32.76 -4.77 -5.01
C LEU A 742 33.34 -6.12 -4.59
N HIS A 743 34.06 -6.19 -3.46
CA HIS A 743 34.59 -7.44 -2.96
C HIS A 743 33.45 -8.41 -2.62
N ASP A 744 33.50 -9.59 -3.22
CA ASP A 744 32.58 -10.68 -2.94
C ASP A 744 33.38 -11.99 -2.82
N GLY A 745 33.32 -12.58 -1.62
CA GLY A 745 34.01 -13.82 -1.27
C GLY A 745 33.25 -15.09 -1.65
N ALA A 746 32.01 -14.98 -2.13
CA ALA A 746 31.14 -16.09 -2.50
C ALA A 746 31.11 -16.38 -4.01
N LEU A 747 31.79 -15.57 -4.82
CA LEU A 747 31.82 -15.69 -6.29
C LEU A 747 32.20 -17.11 -6.79
N PRO A 748 31.45 -17.67 -7.77
CA PRO A 748 31.77 -18.97 -8.34
C PRO A 748 33.10 -18.94 -9.14
N PRO A 749 33.67 -20.10 -9.50
CA PRO A 749 34.86 -20.14 -10.36
C PRO A 749 34.61 -19.42 -11.70
N GLY A 750 35.57 -18.59 -12.12
CA GLY A 750 35.47 -17.76 -13.33
C GLY A 750 34.69 -16.46 -13.13
N ALA A 751 33.98 -16.29 -12.01
CA ALA A 751 33.37 -15.02 -11.67
C ALA A 751 34.40 -14.03 -11.11
N GLY A 752 34.28 -12.78 -11.55
CA GLY A 752 35.08 -11.67 -11.05
C GLY A 752 34.59 -10.32 -11.50
N TRP A 753 35.55 -9.40 -11.58
CA TRP A 753 35.38 -8.02 -12.00
C TRP A 753 36.38 -7.66 -13.09
N LEU A 754 35.92 -6.96 -14.12
CA LEU A 754 36.74 -6.37 -15.18
C LEU A 754 36.43 -4.86 -15.17
N HIS A 755 37.40 -4.03 -14.80
CA HIS A 755 37.21 -2.57 -14.69
C HIS A 755 35.95 -2.17 -13.89
N ASP A 756 35.76 -2.78 -12.71
CA ASP A 756 34.59 -2.62 -11.84
C ASP A 756 33.25 -3.16 -12.40
N GLU A 757 33.25 -3.74 -13.60
CA GLU A 757 32.09 -4.43 -14.19
C GLU A 757 32.09 -5.92 -13.85
N ARG A 758 30.91 -6.50 -13.57
CA ARG A 758 30.79 -7.90 -13.19
C ARG A 758 31.03 -8.78 -14.41
N ILE A 759 32.02 -9.69 -14.35
CA ILE A 759 32.38 -10.60 -15.45
C ILE A 759 32.24 -12.07 -15.03
N GLN A 760 31.80 -12.91 -15.96
CA GLN A 760 31.94 -14.36 -15.88
C GLN A 760 32.87 -14.80 -17.02
N VAL A 761 34.05 -15.30 -16.66
CA VAL A 761 35.00 -15.87 -17.61
C VAL A 761 34.50 -17.25 -18.05
N ALA A 762 34.63 -17.55 -19.34
CA ALA A 762 34.36 -18.84 -19.90
C ALA A 762 35.33 -19.89 -19.34
N LEU A 763 34.86 -21.11 -19.17
CA LEU A 763 35.74 -22.22 -18.78
C LEU A 763 36.24 -22.94 -20.03
N ALA A 764 37.52 -23.31 -20.04
CA ALA A 764 38.07 -24.18 -21.07
C ALA A 764 37.45 -25.59 -20.96
N ASP A 765 37.16 -26.21 -22.11
CA ASP A 765 36.60 -27.57 -22.15
C ASP A 765 37.63 -28.63 -21.72
N ALA A 766 38.92 -28.36 -21.95
CA ALA A 766 40.04 -29.20 -21.58
C ALA A 766 41.25 -28.35 -21.17
N PRO A 767 42.10 -28.85 -20.26
CA PRO A 767 43.34 -28.16 -19.88
C PRO A 767 44.30 -28.06 -21.08
N ALA A 768 44.95 -26.91 -21.22
CA ALA A 768 45.95 -26.68 -22.26
C ALA A 768 47.26 -27.42 -21.92
N PRO A 769 48.04 -27.84 -22.93
CA PRO A 769 49.31 -28.51 -22.71
C PRO A 769 50.25 -27.64 -21.84
N ARG A 770 50.95 -28.26 -20.89
CA ARG A 770 51.94 -27.57 -20.04
C ARG A 770 53.31 -27.57 -20.72
N ARG A 771 54.00 -26.44 -20.66
CA ARG A 771 55.34 -26.29 -21.23
C ARG A 771 56.35 -27.11 -20.44
N GLN A 772 57.12 -27.95 -21.14
CA GLN A 772 58.20 -28.71 -20.54
C GLN A 772 59.50 -27.89 -20.54
N PRO A 773 60.29 -27.90 -19.46
CA PRO A 773 61.57 -27.24 -19.42
C PRO A 773 62.54 -27.91 -20.41
N ARG A 774 63.29 -27.10 -21.15
CA ARG A 774 64.38 -27.51 -22.01
C ARG A 774 65.51 -28.09 -21.17
N SER A 775 66.15 -29.12 -21.69
CA SER A 775 67.31 -29.75 -21.06
C SER A 775 68.14 -30.48 -22.10
N ALA A 776 69.46 -30.41 -21.98
CA ALA A 776 70.40 -31.16 -22.79
C ALA A 776 70.61 -32.58 -22.25
N PRO A 777 70.86 -33.56 -23.14
CA PRO A 777 71.44 -34.84 -22.75
C PRO A 777 72.87 -34.63 -22.26
N LEU A 778 73.40 -35.64 -21.58
CA LEU A 778 74.76 -35.64 -21.09
C LEU A 778 75.76 -35.73 -22.28
N PRO A 779 76.76 -34.84 -22.38
CA PRO A 779 77.67 -34.82 -23.53
C PRO A 779 78.53 -36.09 -23.58
N SER A 780 78.77 -36.60 -24.80
CA SER A 780 79.56 -37.81 -25.06
C SER A 780 81.05 -37.57 -25.31
N GLY A 781 81.48 -36.29 -25.37
CA GLY A 781 82.85 -35.87 -25.69
C GLY A 781 83.62 -35.32 -24.49
N PRO A 782 84.83 -34.77 -24.71
CA PRO A 782 85.65 -34.29 -23.61
C PRO A 782 85.03 -33.07 -22.92
N ALA A 783 84.95 -33.11 -21.59
CA ALA A 783 84.26 -32.10 -20.78
C ALA A 783 85.07 -31.74 -19.52
N ALA A 784 84.91 -30.52 -19.03
CA ALA A 784 85.33 -30.16 -17.68
C ALA A 784 84.15 -30.35 -16.72
N VAL A 785 84.37 -30.82 -15.50
CA VAL A 785 83.33 -31.05 -14.49
C VAL A 785 83.68 -30.28 -13.22
N VAL A 786 82.79 -29.38 -12.82
CA VAL A 786 82.83 -28.67 -11.54
C VAL A 786 81.88 -29.38 -10.58
N LEU A 787 82.43 -29.99 -9.54
CA LEU A 787 81.68 -30.71 -8.51
C LEU A 787 81.51 -29.84 -7.26
N GLY A 788 80.26 -29.70 -6.81
CA GLY A 788 79.93 -29.16 -5.51
C GLY A 788 80.17 -30.18 -4.39
N HIS A 789 80.08 -29.70 -3.15
CA HIS A 789 80.32 -30.55 -1.99
C HIS A 789 79.29 -31.69 -1.91
N GLY A 790 79.75 -32.94 -1.88
CA GLY A 790 78.89 -34.14 -1.86
C GLY A 790 78.29 -34.53 -3.21
N ALA A 791 78.61 -33.84 -4.31
CA ALA A 791 78.20 -34.22 -5.65
C ALA A 791 79.07 -35.35 -6.21
N THR A 792 78.44 -36.33 -6.86
CA THR A 792 79.14 -37.43 -7.56
C THR A 792 78.95 -37.33 -9.06
N LEU A 793 79.89 -37.92 -9.81
CA LEU A 793 79.77 -38.05 -11.26
C LEU A 793 78.52 -38.89 -11.61
N PRO A 794 77.75 -38.48 -12.64
CA PRO A 794 76.66 -39.28 -13.17
C PRO A 794 77.16 -40.68 -13.57
N PRO A 795 76.35 -41.74 -13.41
CA PRO A 795 76.76 -43.11 -13.76
C PRO A 795 77.38 -43.27 -15.16
N PRO A 796 76.88 -42.59 -16.22
CA PRO A 796 77.51 -42.63 -17.55
C PRO A 796 78.94 -42.09 -17.61
N LEU A 797 79.32 -41.19 -16.70
CA LEU A 797 80.67 -40.61 -16.62
C LEU A 797 81.55 -41.28 -15.57
N ALA A 798 80.96 -42.01 -14.61
CA ALA A 798 81.71 -42.64 -13.52
C ALA A 798 82.75 -43.67 -14.00
N GLY A 799 82.51 -44.32 -15.15
CA GLY A 799 83.44 -45.26 -15.78
C GLY A 799 84.47 -44.65 -16.73
N THR A 800 84.45 -43.32 -16.95
CA THR A 800 85.36 -42.64 -17.88
C THR A 800 86.64 -42.21 -17.15
N PRO A 801 87.86 -42.50 -17.67
CA PRO A 801 89.09 -42.01 -17.08
C PRO A 801 89.12 -40.48 -17.01
N TRP A 802 89.46 -39.93 -15.84
CA TRP A 802 89.51 -38.48 -15.61
C TRP A 802 90.73 -38.06 -14.82
N VAL A 803 91.10 -36.78 -14.95
CA VAL A 803 92.22 -36.15 -14.25
C VAL A 803 91.74 -34.95 -13.43
N ARG A 804 92.47 -34.61 -12.36
CA ARG A 804 92.24 -33.38 -11.59
C ARG A 804 92.79 -32.15 -12.34
N PRO A 805 92.30 -30.93 -12.04
CA PRO A 805 92.91 -29.71 -12.55
C PRO A 805 94.43 -29.70 -12.32
N GLY A 806 95.22 -29.37 -13.35
CA GLY A 806 96.68 -29.40 -13.35
C GLY A 806 97.34 -30.76 -13.66
N GLY A 807 96.56 -31.81 -13.92
CA GLY A 807 97.03 -33.21 -14.03
C GLY A 807 97.45 -33.73 -15.42
N GLY A 808 97.43 -32.91 -16.49
CA GLY A 808 97.79 -33.31 -17.87
C GLY A 808 96.60 -33.58 -18.81
N GLU A 809 96.87 -34.04 -20.05
CA GLU A 809 95.83 -34.24 -21.09
C GLU A 809 94.89 -35.42 -20.76
N GLY A 810 93.70 -35.11 -20.25
CA GLY A 810 92.59 -36.05 -20.09
C GLY A 810 91.39 -35.70 -20.98
N THR A 811 90.57 -36.70 -21.31
CA THR A 811 89.28 -36.50 -21.97
C THR A 811 88.26 -35.87 -21.01
N LEU A 812 88.30 -36.21 -19.72
CA LEU A 812 87.42 -35.64 -18.69
C LEU A 812 88.28 -35.00 -17.58
N VAL A 813 88.07 -33.72 -17.28
CA VAL A 813 88.77 -33.01 -16.19
C VAL A 813 87.78 -32.74 -15.07
N VAL A 814 87.96 -33.33 -13.89
CA VAL A 814 86.99 -33.26 -12.79
C VAL A 814 87.66 -32.62 -11.58
N GLY A 815 87.07 -31.54 -11.09
CA GLY A 815 87.56 -30.81 -9.92
C GLY A 815 86.41 -30.33 -9.04
N THR A 816 86.67 -30.23 -7.75
CA THR A 816 85.78 -29.55 -6.81
C THR A 816 85.83 -28.04 -7.00
N VAL A 817 84.84 -27.32 -6.47
CA VAL A 817 84.81 -25.84 -6.45
C VAL A 817 86.17 -25.25 -6.00
N ALA A 818 86.74 -25.74 -4.89
CA ALA A 818 88.02 -25.25 -4.35
C ALA A 818 89.23 -25.57 -5.25
N GLU A 819 89.25 -26.73 -5.91
CA GLU A 819 90.32 -27.10 -6.84
C GLU A 819 90.26 -26.29 -8.13
N TRP A 820 89.06 -25.95 -8.60
CA TRP A 820 88.90 -25.07 -9.75
C TRP A 820 89.21 -23.60 -9.44
N GLU A 821 89.00 -23.16 -8.19
CA GLU A 821 89.44 -21.83 -7.74
C GLU A 821 90.96 -21.66 -7.80
N SER A 822 91.72 -22.69 -7.42
CA SER A 822 93.18 -22.65 -7.50
C SER A 822 93.71 -22.82 -8.93
N ALA A 823 92.92 -23.43 -9.83
CA ALA A 823 93.24 -23.68 -11.24
C ALA A 823 92.39 -22.86 -12.23
N TRP A 824 91.97 -21.65 -11.85
CA TRP A 824 91.01 -20.82 -12.62
C TRP A 824 91.41 -20.59 -14.10
N GLY A 825 92.70 -20.34 -14.38
CA GLY A 825 93.18 -20.11 -15.75
C GLY A 825 93.09 -21.35 -16.66
N GLU A 826 93.07 -22.55 -16.08
CA GLU A 826 92.83 -23.80 -16.81
C GLU A 826 91.34 -23.97 -17.11
N LEU A 827 90.45 -23.69 -16.15
CA LEU A 827 89.00 -23.73 -16.35
C LEU A 827 88.55 -22.72 -17.41
N ASP A 828 89.12 -21.51 -17.40
CA ASP A 828 88.83 -20.46 -18.38
C ASP A 828 89.23 -20.86 -19.80
N ARG A 829 90.32 -21.60 -19.95
CA ARG A 829 90.75 -22.17 -21.25
C ARG A 829 89.83 -23.31 -21.66
N LEU A 830 89.56 -24.25 -20.76
CA LEU A 830 88.73 -25.43 -21.04
C LEU A 830 87.30 -25.05 -21.40
N ARG A 831 86.70 -24.04 -20.75
CA ARG A 831 85.33 -23.59 -21.08
C ARG A 831 85.21 -22.93 -22.46
N ALA A 832 86.31 -22.47 -23.04
CA ALA A 832 86.33 -21.92 -24.40
C ALA A 832 86.40 -23.04 -25.47
N GLU A 833 86.94 -24.20 -25.12
CA GLU A 833 87.22 -25.30 -26.05
C GLU A 833 86.25 -26.49 -25.88
N ARG A 834 85.65 -26.65 -24.70
CA ARG A 834 84.89 -27.84 -24.29
C ARG A 834 83.69 -27.46 -23.40
N PRO A 835 82.63 -28.29 -23.40
CA PRO A 835 81.52 -28.12 -22.47
C PRO A 835 81.96 -28.29 -21.01
N VAL A 836 81.41 -27.45 -20.12
CA VAL A 836 81.62 -27.54 -18.67
C VAL A 836 80.35 -28.05 -17.99
N LEU A 837 80.44 -29.20 -17.34
CA LEU A 837 79.40 -29.77 -16.50
C LEU A 837 79.52 -29.21 -15.08
N VAL A 838 78.44 -28.66 -14.56
CA VAL A 838 78.38 -28.11 -13.21
C VAL A 838 77.38 -28.93 -12.42
N LEU A 839 77.83 -29.63 -11.38
CA LEU A 839 77.01 -30.61 -10.67
C LEU A 839 77.05 -30.38 -9.16
N GLY A 840 75.87 -30.19 -8.56
CA GLY A 840 75.71 -29.98 -7.11
C GLY A 840 76.32 -28.67 -6.59
N VAL A 841 76.64 -27.73 -7.47
CA VAL A 841 77.21 -26.41 -7.14
C VAL A 841 76.08 -25.42 -6.94
N ASP A 842 76.08 -24.65 -5.86
CA ASP A 842 75.09 -23.56 -5.67
C ASP A 842 75.46 -22.31 -6.48
N GLU A 843 74.54 -21.35 -6.61
CA GLU A 843 74.78 -20.16 -7.44
C GLU A 843 75.94 -19.27 -6.95
N ARG A 844 76.22 -19.27 -5.64
CA ARG A 844 77.29 -18.45 -5.06
C ARG A 844 78.65 -19.05 -5.40
N GLN A 845 78.79 -20.36 -5.21
CA GLN A 845 79.95 -21.15 -5.61
C GLN A 845 80.15 -21.10 -7.13
N LEU A 846 79.05 -21.13 -7.89
CA LEU A 846 79.11 -21.01 -9.34
C LEU A 846 79.72 -19.67 -9.77
N ARG A 847 79.31 -18.56 -9.15
CA ARG A 847 79.89 -17.24 -9.41
C ARG A 847 81.35 -17.12 -8.97
N GLN A 848 81.71 -17.82 -7.90
CA GLN A 848 83.08 -17.86 -7.38
C GLN A 848 84.04 -18.56 -8.34
N VAL A 849 83.61 -19.70 -8.90
CA VAL A 849 84.41 -20.54 -9.80
C VAL A 849 84.34 -20.08 -11.26
N LEU A 850 83.15 -19.77 -11.75
CA LEU A 850 82.89 -19.36 -13.14
C LEU A 850 82.62 -17.86 -13.21
N ARG A 851 83.68 -17.05 -13.01
CA ARG A 851 83.60 -15.59 -13.09
C ARG A 851 83.06 -15.14 -14.45
N HIS A 852 82.19 -14.12 -14.42
CA HIS A 852 81.50 -13.55 -15.58
C HIS A 852 80.61 -14.52 -16.36
N ALA A 853 80.27 -15.69 -15.79
CA ALA A 853 79.31 -16.58 -16.42
C ALA A 853 77.89 -15.98 -16.42
N PRO A 854 77.07 -16.27 -17.45
CA PRO A 854 75.67 -15.84 -17.48
C PRO A 854 74.89 -16.49 -16.33
N LEU A 855 73.72 -15.93 -16.00
CA LEU A 855 72.81 -16.53 -15.04
C LEU A 855 72.39 -17.93 -15.50
N PRO A 856 72.57 -18.98 -14.67
CA PRO A 856 72.14 -20.32 -15.02
C PRO A 856 70.60 -20.42 -15.00
N PRO A 857 70.00 -21.28 -15.84
CA PRO A 857 68.57 -21.52 -15.81
C PRO A 857 68.17 -22.16 -14.47
N PRO A 858 67.04 -21.75 -13.88
CA PRO A 858 66.59 -22.26 -12.59
C PRO A 858 66.24 -23.77 -12.67
N MET A 859 66.45 -24.47 -11.56
CA MET A 859 66.18 -25.91 -11.42
C MET A 859 65.53 -26.22 -10.07
N ARG A 860 64.52 -27.11 -10.07
CA ARG A 860 63.83 -27.58 -8.84
C ARG A 860 64.58 -28.67 -8.07
N SER A 861 65.40 -29.45 -8.77
CA SER A 861 66.18 -30.56 -8.21
C SER A 861 67.64 -30.17 -8.00
N ALA A 862 68.48 -31.11 -7.55
CA ALA A 862 69.91 -30.88 -7.39
C ALA A 862 70.51 -30.19 -8.63
N PRO A 863 71.26 -29.09 -8.45
CA PRO A 863 71.72 -28.26 -9.56
C PRO A 863 72.63 -29.05 -10.49
N ALA A 864 72.29 -29.09 -11.76
CA ALA A 864 73.04 -29.80 -12.79
C ALA A 864 72.93 -29.05 -14.12
N TRP A 865 73.99 -28.37 -14.51
CA TRP A 865 74.02 -27.56 -15.71
C TRP A 865 75.14 -27.98 -16.66
N LEU A 866 74.90 -27.73 -17.94
CA LEU A 866 75.88 -27.78 -19.00
C LEU A 866 76.15 -26.35 -19.45
N LEU A 867 77.36 -25.85 -19.28
CA LEU A 867 77.82 -24.61 -19.89
C LEU A 867 78.52 -24.96 -21.20
N ALA A 868 77.88 -24.65 -22.32
CA ALA A 868 78.43 -24.84 -23.66
C ALA A 868 78.21 -23.57 -24.48
N GLU A 869 79.23 -23.14 -25.25
CA GLU A 869 79.16 -21.95 -26.10
C GLU A 869 78.71 -20.68 -25.36
N GLY A 870 79.11 -20.54 -24.09
CA GLY A 870 78.73 -19.41 -23.24
C GLY A 870 77.25 -19.38 -22.84
N ARG A 871 76.52 -20.49 -22.95
CA ARG A 871 75.12 -20.64 -22.50
C ARG A 871 74.99 -21.80 -21.53
N PHE A 872 74.20 -21.59 -20.49
CA PHE A 872 73.82 -22.67 -19.59
C PHE A 872 72.55 -23.39 -20.08
N GLU A 873 72.61 -24.71 -20.11
CA GLU A 873 71.47 -25.59 -20.31
C GLU A 873 71.28 -26.50 -19.10
N ARG A 874 70.04 -26.84 -18.76
CA ARG A 874 69.77 -27.83 -17.72
C ARG A 874 70.18 -29.21 -18.19
N LEU A 875 70.92 -29.94 -17.38
CA LEU A 875 71.36 -31.28 -17.72
C LEU A 875 70.27 -32.30 -17.35
N ARG A 876 69.83 -33.11 -18.31
CA ARG A 876 68.94 -34.25 -18.05
C ARG A 876 69.77 -35.52 -17.94
N TYR A 877 69.87 -36.07 -16.72
CA TYR A 877 70.39 -37.41 -16.50
C TYR A 877 69.56 -38.12 -15.43
N SER A 878 69.22 -39.39 -15.67
CA SER A 878 68.48 -40.17 -14.67
C SER A 878 69.41 -40.56 -13.52
N ARG A 879 68.98 -40.33 -12.28
CA ARG A 879 69.61 -40.91 -11.08
C ARG A 879 69.13 -42.35 -10.79
N SER A 880 68.19 -42.89 -11.58
CA SER A 880 67.37 -44.06 -11.19
C SER A 880 68.03 -45.44 -11.27
N ASP A 881 69.28 -45.59 -11.73
CA ASP A 881 69.89 -46.93 -11.88
C ASP A 881 70.95 -47.24 -10.82
N ALA A 882 71.02 -46.46 -9.73
CA ALA A 882 72.00 -46.64 -8.65
C ALA A 882 71.44 -47.26 -7.35
N SER A 883 70.27 -47.91 -7.38
CA SER A 883 69.71 -48.63 -6.21
C SER A 883 69.44 -50.12 -6.46
N GLY A 884 70.22 -50.73 -7.36
CA GLY A 884 70.06 -52.14 -7.74
C GLY A 884 71.37 -52.92 -7.81
N ALA A 885 72.27 -52.75 -6.82
CA ALA A 885 73.31 -53.72 -6.45
C ALA A 885 74.10 -53.18 -5.24
N ALA A 886 73.62 -53.50 -4.04
CA ALA A 886 74.42 -53.63 -2.83
C ALA A 886 73.86 -54.80 -2.03
#